data_AF-A0A3E0P9Q6-F1
#
_entry.id   AF-A0A3E0P9Q6-F1
#
_cell.length_a   1.000
_cell.length_b   1.000
_cell.length_c   1.000
_cell.angle_alpha   90.00
_cell.angle_beta   90.00
_cell.angle_gamma   90.00
#
_symmetry.space_group_name_H-M   'P 1'
#
loop_
_entity.id
_entity.type
_entity.pdbx_description
1 polymer ?
#
loop_
_entity_poly.entity_id
_entity_poly.type
_entity_poly.pdbx_seq_one_letter_code
_entity_poly.pdbx_strand_id
1 'polypeptide(L)'
;MGDQNVSTESSGSQIRQFTKAVLNDLQAVGKMLELGLFEDDAFRIGAEQEMFLVDSTMSPAPLSLEILEEAGDERLTTEFGLFNIEANLSPSEFSGKCLSRLENEICELVGLVRKSAEKQKGDVVLVGILPTIQLSDLVIENLTPMPRYKELNKILMQLQGEDRVIHIKGLDDLSLQLNDTFMEFCNTSFQVHLQVPISQFMKYYNWAQAIAGPVLASAANSPILLGHRLWFETRIALFKHATDSRSKTLRQRGQPTRVHFGSDWIRTSMMDAFHEDVARFRTLLTRDIEEDSLKQVEEGKIPKLAAWQMHNGTIWRWNRACYGVLNGKPGFRIEARFLPSGPTVIDEMANTAFFLGLMAELPEEYGDVIDKMSFDDAKDNFYSAARFGLKSQFVWLDGRGYRAKRLILDELLPIARQGLESFDIDRSDIDRYLGVITERAEIQRTSSGWMLESLSKMPGNEKLSVRLRKLTYQLKENQKAGEPMHTWPLAQLESSGDWVDNYRTLEHFMSKDLFTVRPEDVIDLAASLMNWKHIRHVPVEDDEGNLVGVVSHRDLIEVLVKSGFKSKDEIVIKEIMKTDLVTVGPGTHTLDALELMRKKNIGCLPIVEKGKLLGMVTAHDFLTVSARLLEERLRDSEERLKGKQASS
;
A
#
# COMPACT_ATOMS: atom_id res chain seq x y z
N MET A 1 0.07 11.91 10.67
CA MET A 1 1.36 11.28 11.07
C MET A 1 1.95 11.66 12.45
N GLY A 2 2.79 10.79 13.06
CA GLY A 2 3.29 10.93 14.44
C GLY A 2 4.39 11.99 14.68
N ASP A 3 4.66 12.33 15.94
CA ASP A 3 5.57 13.41 16.38
C ASP A 3 7.00 13.33 15.79
N GLN A 4 7.45 14.38 15.12
CA GLN A 4 8.73 14.44 14.40
C GLN A 4 9.94 14.71 15.31
N ASN A 5 9.72 15.15 16.56
CA ASN A 5 10.80 15.41 17.50
C ASN A 5 11.28 14.12 18.15
N VAL A 6 12.41 13.57 17.68
CA VAL A 6 12.96 12.28 18.15
C VAL A 6 14.44 12.41 18.52
N SER A 7 14.83 11.78 19.62
CA SER A 7 16.23 11.63 20.04
C SER A 7 16.88 10.43 19.33
N THR A 8 18.02 10.63 18.66
CA THR A 8 18.65 9.65 17.75
C THR A 8 19.59 8.63 18.44
N GLU A 9 19.83 8.77 19.75
CA GLU A 9 20.65 7.84 20.55
C GLU A 9 20.08 7.68 21.95
N SER A 10 19.11 6.77 22.11
CA SER A 10 18.44 6.56 23.39
C SER A 10 19.28 5.65 24.30
N SER A 11 19.94 6.22 25.31
CA SER A 11 20.59 5.42 26.35
C SER A 11 19.57 4.61 27.15
N GLY A 12 20.00 3.51 27.80
CA GLY A 12 19.11 2.74 28.68
C GLY A 12 18.50 3.57 29.81
N SER A 13 19.14 4.67 30.22
CA SER A 13 18.57 5.62 31.19
C SER A 13 17.45 6.46 30.58
N GLN A 14 17.64 6.94 29.35
CA GLN A 14 16.66 7.74 28.61
C GLN A 14 15.39 6.93 28.31
N ILE A 15 15.53 5.66 27.90
CA ILE A 15 14.39 4.76 27.70
C ILE A 15 13.59 4.58 29.00
N ARG A 16 14.26 4.45 30.16
CA ARG A 16 13.59 4.34 31.46
C ARG A 16 12.87 5.62 31.85
N GLN A 17 13.50 6.78 31.65
CA GLN A 17 12.87 8.08 31.91
C GLN A 17 11.65 8.28 31.01
N PHE A 18 11.78 7.99 29.71
CA PHE A 18 10.69 8.07 28.76
C PHE A 18 9.54 7.13 29.12
N THR A 19 9.84 5.89 29.51
CA THR A 19 8.83 4.94 29.96
C THR A 19 8.10 5.45 31.21
N LYS A 20 8.80 6.12 32.15
CA LYS A 20 8.14 6.77 33.29
C LYS A 20 7.24 7.92 32.85
N ALA A 21 7.63 8.70 31.84
CA ALA A 21 6.79 9.76 31.28
C ALA A 21 5.54 9.19 30.59
N VAL A 22 5.66 8.08 29.85
CA VAL A 22 4.50 7.37 29.29
C VAL A 22 3.52 6.95 30.40
N LEU A 23 4.02 6.42 31.51
CA LEU A 23 3.18 6.05 32.65
C LEU A 23 2.55 7.27 33.33
N ASN A 24 3.29 8.38 33.46
CA ASN A 24 2.77 9.65 33.99
C ASN A 24 1.66 10.21 33.10
N ASP A 25 1.80 10.15 31.77
CA ASP A 25 0.76 10.54 30.81
C ASP A 25 -0.49 9.68 30.97
N LEU A 26 -0.35 8.36 31.09
CA LEU A 26 -1.50 7.47 31.31
C LEU A 26 -2.19 7.71 32.66
N GLN A 27 -1.44 8.01 33.71
CA GLN A 27 -2.01 8.43 34.99
C GLN A 27 -2.76 9.75 34.86
N ALA A 28 -2.24 10.70 34.07
CA ALA A 28 -2.91 11.96 33.77
C ALA A 28 -4.23 11.72 33.02
N VAL A 29 -4.27 10.82 32.03
CA VAL A 29 -5.52 10.43 31.34
C VAL A 29 -6.54 9.86 32.33
N GLY A 30 -6.12 8.93 33.19
CA GLY A 30 -6.98 8.39 34.24
C GLY A 30 -7.54 9.48 35.15
N LYS A 31 -6.71 10.44 35.54
CA LYS A 31 -7.13 11.57 36.36
C LYS A 31 -8.09 12.52 35.65
N MET A 32 -7.85 12.78 34.36
CA MET A 32 -8.73 13.59 33.52
C MET A 32 -10.11 12.94 33.34
N LEU A 33 -10.17 11.60 33.24
CA LEU A 33 -11.43 10.85 33.24
C LEU A 33 -12.20 11.00 34.57
N GLU A 34 -11.52 10.83 35.71
CA GLU A 34 -12.12 11.02 37.04
C GLU A 34 -12.67 12.43 37.25
N LEU A 35 -11.97 13.43 36.73
CA LEU A 35 -12.34 14.86 36.85
C LEU A 35 -13.37 15.31 35.80
N GLY A 36 -13.76 14.44 34.85
CA GLY A 36 -14.71 14.79 33.79
C GLY A 36 -14.19 15.88 32.85
N LEU A 37 -12.88 15.91 32.57
CA LEU A 37 -12.27 16.96 31.74
C LEU A 37 -12.44 16.75 30.24
N PHE A 38 -12.71 15.52 29.81
CA PHE A 38 -12.90 15.18 28.41
C PHE A 38 -14.26 15.64 27.90
N GLU A 39 -14.30 15.99 26.62
CA GLU A 39 -15.52 16.34 25.93
C GLU A 39 -16.46 15.12 25.81
N ASP A 40 -17.74 15.32 26.15
CA ASP A 40 -18.73 14.24 26.28
C ASP A 40 -20.05 14.54 25.53
N ASP A 41 -20.05 15.56 24.68
CA ASP A 41 -21.24 16.08 24.00
C ASP A 41 -21.03 16.32 22.50
N ALA A 42 -19.93 15.82 21.93
CA ALA A 42 -19.55 16.09 20.55
C ALA A 42 -19.34 14.83 19.70
N PHE A 43 -19.91 14.87 18.49
CA PHE A 43 -19.58 13.94 17.41
C PHE A 43 -18.91 14.71 16.29
N ARG A 44 -17.64 14.39 16.01
CA ARG A 44 -16.89 15.07 14.94
C ARG A 44 -16.24 14.07 14.02
N ILE A 45 -16.19 14.45 12.75
CA ILE A 45 -15.51 13.69 11.72
C ILE A 45 -14.28 14.45 11.21
N GLY A 46 -13.33 13.69 10.69
CA GLY A 46 -12.18 14.19 9.94
C GLY A 46 -11.61 13.05 9.12
N ALA A 47 -10.57 13.32 8.33
CA ALA A 47 -9.83 12.27 7.65
C ALA A 47 -8.38 12.63 7.41
N GLU A 48 -7.57 11.63 7.10
CA GLU A 48 -6.23 11.76 6.53
C GLU A 48 -6.21 11.07 5.16
N GLN A 49 -5.66 11.75 4.15
CA GLN A 49 -5.55 11.25 2.77
C GLN A 49 -4.07 11.07 2.43
N GLU A 50 -3.67 9.83 2.17
CA GLU A 50 -2.35 9.54 1.61
C GLU A 50 -2.43 9.32 0.09
N MET A 51 -1.37 9.72 -0.62
CA MET A 51 -1.34 9.77 -2.09
C MET A 51 -0.01 9.25 -2.63
N PHE A 52 -0.04 8.59 -3.79
CA PHE A 52 1.17 8.30 -4.56
C PHE A 52 1.46 9.40 -5.56
N LEU A 53 2.74 9.77 -5.65
CA LEU A 53 3.30 10.59 -6.71
C LEU A 53 3.88 9.70 -7.78
N VAL A 54 3.56 9.97 -9.04
CA VAL A 54 4.07 9.22 -10.19
C VAL A 54 4.70 10.13 -11.22
N ASP A 55 5.68 9.60 -11.96
CA ASP A 55 6.28 10.31 -13.09
C ASP A 55 5.49 10.02 -14.38
N SER A 56 5.97 10.51 -15.53
CA SER A 56 5.34 10.24 -16.83
C SER A 56 5.32 8.75 -17.20
N THR A 57 6.19 7.94 -16.56
CA THR A 57 6.25 6.49 -16.69
C THR A 57 5.24 5.76 -15.79
N MET A 58 4.44 6.49 -15.03
CA MET A 58 3.55 5.99 -13.96
C MET A 58 4.30 5.22 -12.86
N SER A 59 5.61 5.37 -12.77
CA SER A 59 6.43 4.80 -11.70
C SER A 59 6.48 5.78 -10.53
N PRO A 60 6.81 5.34 -9.30
CA PRO A 60 6.96 6.24 -8.16
C PRO A 60 7.89 7.43 -8.47
N ALA A 61 7.44 8.65 -8.15
CA ALA A 61 8.22 9.86 -8.36
C ALA A 61 8.63 10.48 -7.02
N PRO A 62 9.93 10.46 -6.65
CA PRO A 62 10.42 10.99 -5.37
C PRO A 62 10.44 12.53 -5.39
N LEU A 63 9.26 13.14 -5.42
CA LEU A 63 9.02 14.58 -5.60
C LEU A 63 8.27 15.21 -4.42
N SER A 64 8.10 14.49 -3.30
CA SER A 64 7.22 14.92 -2.21
C SER A 64 7.66 16.25 -1.61
N LEU A 65 8.96 16.49 -1.43
CA LEU A 65 9.46 17.71 -0.81
C LEU A 65 9.24 18.92 -1.71
N GLU A 66 9.55 18.78 -3.01
CA GLU A 66 9.37 19.82 -4.01
C GLU A 66 7.88 20.18 -4.17
N ILE A 67 7.01 19.17 -4.14
CA ILE A 67 5.56 19.36 -4.27
C ILE A 67 4.98 20.03 -3.01
N LEU A 68 5.45 19.65 -1.81
CA LEU A 68 5.02 20.27 -0.55
C LEU A 68 5.46 21.74 -0.46
N GLU A 69 6.70 22.05 -0.84
CA GLU A 69 7.21 23.42 -0.90
C GLU A 69 6.39 24.27 -1.89
N GLU A 70 6.10 23.74 -3.07
CA GLU A 70 5.31 24.43 -4.10
C GLU A 70 3.84 24.60 -3.69
N ALA A 71 3.24 23.60 -3.04
CA ALA A 71 1.85 23.67 -2.58
C ALA A 71 1.68 24.67 -1.44
N GLY A 72 2.65 24.74 -0.51
CA GLY A 72 2.67 25.73 0.57
C GLY A 72 1.47 25.68 1.52
N ASP A 73 0.82 24.53 1.65
CA ASP A 73 -0.36 24.32 2.50
C ASP A 73 -0.01 23.50 3.74
N GLU A 74 -0.35 24.01 4.92
CA GLU A 74 -0.03 23.38 6.21
C GLU A 74 -0.76 22.06 6.47
N ARG A 75 -1.85 21.80 5.74
CA ARG A 75 -2.58 20.53 5.79
C ARG A 75 -1.82 19.41 5.10
N LEU A 76 -0.82 19.73 4.27
CA LEU A 76 -0.01 18.75 3.56
C LEU A 76 1.30 18.47 4.33
N THR A 77 1.68 17.20 4.43
CA THR A 77 2.91 16.79 5.09
C THR A 77 3.56 15.58 4.41
N THR A 78 4.80 15.31 4.80
CA THR A 78 5.58 14.19 4.27
C THR A 78 5.13 12.85 4.83
N GLU A 79 5.16 11.82 4.00
CA GLU A 79 5.07 10.42 4.43
C GLU A 79 6.46 9.75 4.51
N PHE A 80 6.50 8.45 4.82
CA PHE A 80 7.74 7.68 4.98
C PHE A 80 8.61 7.67 3.69
N GLY A 81 7.97 7.56 2.52
CA GLY A 81 8.63 7.59 1.21
C GLY A 81 8.53 8.94 0.51
N LEU A 82 9.55 9.31 -0.26
CA LEU A 82 9.62 10.56 -1.03
C LEU A 82 8.60 10.66 -2.19
N PHE A 83 7.88 9.59 -2.46
CA PHE A 83 6.81 9.54 -3.46
C PHE A 83 5.43 9.41 -2.80
N ASN A 84 5.33 9.69 -1.51
CA ASN A 84 4.09 9.71 -0.74
C ASN A 84 3.88 11.10 -0.11
N ILE A 85 2.63 11.57 -0.11
CA ILE A 85 2.19 12.79 0.58
C ILE A 85 0.95 12.45 1.42
N GLU A 86 0.87 13.00 2.62
CA GLU A 86 -0.31 12.95 3.49
C GLU A 86 -0.98 14.33 3.53
N ALA A 87 -2.31 14.35 3.44
CA ALA A 87 -3.18 15.49 3.63
C ALA A 87 -4.04 15.28 4.89
N ASN A 88 -4.04 16.24 5.81
CA ASN A 88 -4.81 16.24 7.05
C ASN A 88 -6.02 17.17 6.90
N LEU A 89 -7.22 16.61 6.95
CA LEU A 89 -8.45 17.39 6.75
C LEU A 89 -8.93 18.04 8.04
N SER A 90 -9.69 19.12 7.89
CA SER A 90 -10.23 19.88 9.01
C SER A 90 -11.34 19.08 9.73
N PRO A 91 -11.35 19.06 11.07
CA PRO A 91 -12.43 18.43 11.81
C PRO A 91 -13.74 19.20 11.63
N SER A 92 -14.85 18.48 11.53
CA SER A 92 -16.19 19.07 11.43
C SER A 92 -17.21 18.31 12.27
N GLU A 93 -18.25 19.02 12.76
CA GLU A 93 -19.38 18.38 13.44
C GLU A 93 -20.07 17.38 12.50
N PHE A 94 -20.44 16.22 13.04
CA PHE A 94 -21.09 15.14 12.31
C PHE A 94 -22.59 15.43 12.14
N SER A 95 -22.92 16.37 11.26
CA SER A 95 -24.31 16.73 10.92
C SER A 95 -24.39 17.53 9.61
N GLY A 96 -25.58 17.58 9.02
CA GLY A 96 -25.87 18.37 7.82
C GLY A 96 -24.98 17.99 6.64
N LYS A 97 -24.32 18.98 6.04
CA LYS A 97 -23.44 18.82 4.87
C LYS A 97 -21.99 18.48 5.20
N CYS A 98 -21.73 17.84 6.34
CA CYS A 98 -20.36 17.55 6.76
C CYS A 98 -19.63 16.62 5.77
N LEU A 99 -20.33 15.65 5.16
CA LEU A 99 -19.74 14.71 4.19
C LEU A 99 -19.34 15.42 2.89
N SER A 100 -20.24 16.19 2.28
CA SER A 100 -19.90 17.00 1.10
C SER A 100 -18.86 18.09 1.38
N ARG A 101 -18.81 18.68 2.58
CA ARG A 101 -17.70 19.57 2.97
C ARG A 101 -16.36 18.83 3.00
N LEU A 102 -16.33 17.64 3.59
CA LEU A 102 -15.14 16.79 3.62
C LEU A 102 -14.69 16.41 2.20
N GLU A 103 -15.63 16.01 1.33
CA GLU A 103 -15.38 15.70 -0.08
C GLU A 103 -14.73 16.90 -0.81
N ASN A 104 -15.26 18.10 -0.61
CA ASN A 104 -14.75 19.32 -1.23
C ASN A 104 -13.32 19.63 -0.76
N GLU A 105 -13.03 19.48 0.53
CA GLU A 105 -11.69 19.69 1.09
C GLU A 105 -10.68 18.66 0.53
N ILE A 106 -11.08 17.39 0.38
CA ILE A 106 -10.22 16.37 -0.27
C ILE A 106 -9.96 16.74 -1.71
N CYS A 107 -11.00 17.09 -2.48
CA CYS A 107 -10.87 17.49 -3.87
C CYS A 107 -9.94 18.70 -4.03
N GLU A 108 -10.03 19.68 -3.12
CA GLU A 108 -9.15 20.84 -3.07
C GLU A 108 -7.70 20.43 -2.87
N LEU A 109 -7.41 19.64 -1.83
CA LEU A 109 -6.05 19.22 -1.48
C LEU A 109 -5.43 18.31 -2.54
N VAL A 110 -6.17 17.31 -3.02
CA VAL A 110 -5.71 16.45 -4.13
C VAL A 110 -5.48 17.27 -5.39
N GLY A 111 -6.35 18.24 -5.69
CA GLY A 111 -6.19 19.16 -6.81
C GLY A 111 -4.95 20.05 -6.68
N LEU A 112 -4.66 20.55 -5.48
CA LEU A 112 -3.46 21.32 -5.18
C LEU A 112 -2.19 20.50 -5.41
N VAL A 113 -2.12 19.29 -4.83
CA VAL A 113 -0.99 18.38 -5.01
C VAL A 113 -0.81 18.01 -6.48
N ARG A 114 -1.89 17.71 -7.20
CA ARG A 114 -1.83 17.39 -8.64
C ARG A 114 -1.28 18.55 -9.46
N LYS A 115 -1.74 19.78 -9.21
CA LYS A 115 -1.24 20.99 -9.89
C LYS A 115 0.24 21.25 -9.59
N SER A 116 0.68 21.01 -8.37
CA SER A 116 2.10 21.11 -7.99
C SER A 116 2.94 20.01 -8.64
N ALA A 117 2.44 18.77 -8.70
CA ALA A 117 3.09 17.65 -9.37
C ALA A 117 3.29 17.89 -10.87
N GLU A 118 2.28 18.44 -11.56
CA GLU A 118 2.35 18.74 -13.01
C GLU A 118 3.52 19.68 -13.35
N LYS A 119 3.82 20.66 -12.50
CA LYS A 119 4.97 21.56 -12.66
C LYS A 119 6.31 20.83 -12.59
N GLN A 120 6.36 19.75 -11.81
CA GLN A 120 7.51 18.86 -11.66
C GLN A 120 7.49 17.66 -12.64
N LYS A 121 6.59 17.68 -13.64
CA LYS A 121 6.37 16.57 -14.59
C LYS A 121 5.95 15.25 -13.91
N GLY A 122 5.31 15.36 -12.75
CA GLY A 122 4.66 14.26 -12.06
C GLY A 122 3.13 14.37 -12.11
N ASP A 123 2.46 13.39 -11.51
CA ASP A 123 1.02 13.35 -11.34
C ASP A 123 0.68 12.60 -10.04
N VAL A 124 -0.60 12.56 -9.67
CA VAL A 124 -1.11 11.93 -8.44
C VAL A 124 -1.98 10.73 -8.76
N VAL A 125 -1.80 9.64 -8.00
CA VAL A 125 -2.61 8.42 -8.08
C VAL A 125 -3.10 8.03 -6.69
N LEU A 126 -4.43 7.91 -6.52
CA LEU A 126 -5.06 7.43 -5.29
C LEU A 126 -5.23 5.90 -5.34
N VAL A 127 -4.39 5.15 -4.63
CA VAL A 127 -4.45 3.68 -4.64
C VAL A 127 -3.72 3.11 -3.43
N GLY A 128 -4.26 2.06 -2.80
CA GLY A 128 -3.63 1.48 -1.61
C GLY A 128 -2.20 0.99 -1.84
N ILE A 129 -1.94 0.31 -2.96
CA ILE A 129 -0.57 -0.03 -3.42
C ILE A 129 -0.47 0.32 -4.90
N LEU A 130 0.54 1.11 -5.26
CA LEU A 130 0.78 1.48 -6.65
C LEU A 130 1.11 0.23 -7.50
N PRO A 131 0.34 -0.11 -8.56
CA PRO A 131 0.56 -1.35 -9.32
C PRO A 131 1.94 -1.43 -10.00
N THR A 132 2.56 -0.28 -10.26
CA THR A 132 3.84 -0.11 -10.96
C THR A 132 5.04 -0.06 -10.03
N ILE A 133 4.86 -0.09 -8.70
CA ILE A 133 5.98 -0.08 -7.74
C ILE A 133 6.86 -1.33 -7.89
N GLN A 134 8.17 -1.15 -7.80
CA GLN A 134 9.19 -2.20 -7.95
C GLN A 134 10.19 -2.17 -6.78
N LEU A 135 11.02 -3.20 -6.66
CA LEU A 135 12.04 -3.30 -5.62
C LEU A 135 13.09 -2.20 -5.72
N SER A 136 13.39 -1.75 -6.94
CA SER A 136 14.28 -0.62 -7.24
C SER A 136 13.79 0.71 -6.68
N ASP A 137 12.48 0.85 -6.40
CA ASP A 137 11.91 2.02 -5.75
C ASP A 137 12.07 1.97 -4.22
N LEU A 138 12.33 0.79 -3.65
CA LEU A 138 12.40 0.55 -2.20
C LEU A 138 13.84 0.67 -1.71
N VAL A 139 14.40 1.86 -1.84
CA VAL A 139 15.79 2.17 -1.52
C VAL A 139 15.91 3.34 -0.55
N ILE A 140 17.06 3.47 0.11
CA ILE A 140 17.29 4.49 1.15
C ILE A 140 17.21 5.92 0.58
N GLU A 141 17.53 6.10 -0.69
CA GLU A 141 17.44 7.37 -1.41
C GLU A 141 16.01 7.88 -1.50
N ASN A 142 15.03 6.97 -1.47
CA ASN A 142 13.60 7.30 -1.47
C ASN A 142 13.02 7.41 -0.05
N LEU A 143 13.83 7.25 1.00
CA LEU A 143 13.41 7.54 2.37
C LEU A 143 13.32 9.06 2.58
N THR A 144 12.18 9.55 3.05
CA THR A 144 12.04 10.96 3.40
C THR A 144 13.12 11.34 4.44
N PRO A 145 13.89 12.42 4.24
CA PRO A 145 15.09 12.73 5.04
C PRO A 145 14.77 13.31 6.44
N MET A 146 13.77 12.78 7.14
CA MET A 146 13.42 13.14 8.52
C MET A 146 14.16 12.25 9.55
N PRO A 147 14.66 12.81 10.67
CA PRO A 147 15.33 12.05 11.71
C PRO A 147 14.50 10.89 12.27
N ARG A 148 13.19 11.09 12.43
CA ARG A 148 12.23 10.10 12.90
C ARG A 148 12.27 8.81 12.09
N TYR A 149 12.22 8.90 10.77
CA TYR A 149 12.13 7.73 9.89
C TYR A 149 13.45 6.95 9.85
N LYS A 150 14.58 7.66 9.84
CA LYS A 150 15.92 7.04 9.92
C LYS A 150 16.09 6.27 11.22
N GLU A 151 15.69 6.85 12.36
CA GLU A 151 15.80 6.19 13.65
C GLU A 151 14.84 5.01 13.78
N LEU A 152 13.60 5.12 13.29
CA LEU A 152 12.64 4.02 13.28
C LEU A 152 13.17 2.83 12.46
N ASN A 153 13.68 3.06 11.25
CA ASN A 153 14.28 2.02 10.41
C ASN A 153 15.44 1.33 11.14
N LYS A 154 16.38 2.10 11.69
CA LYS A 154 17.52 1.59 12.46
C LYS A 154 17.09 0.72 13.63
N ILE A 155 16.12 1.16 14.44
CA ILE A 155 15.68 0.42 15.62
C ILE A 155 14.94 -0.86 15.25
N LEU A 156 14.05 -0.81 14.24
CA LEU A 156 13.33 -2.00 13.77
C LEU A 156 14.31 -3.04 13.21
N MET A 157 15.33 -2.61 12.47
CA MET A 157 16.40 -3.49 11.98
C MET A 157 17.18 -4.15 13.14
N GLN A 158 17.51 -3.39 14.20
CA GLN A 158 18.23 -3.92 15.36
C GLN A 158 17.41 -4.95 16.17
N LEU A 159 16.09 -4.80 16.23
CA LEU A 159 15.24 -5.65 17.07
C LEU A 159 14.99 -7.06 16.51
N GLN A 160 15.15 -7.27 15.19
CA GLN A 160 14.74 -8.53 14.55
C GLN A 160 15.86 -9.45 14.07
N GLY A 161 17.08 -8.94 13.83
CA GLY A 161 18.14 -9.73 13.20
C GLY A 161 17.91 -10.00 11.70
N GLU A 162 18.68 -10.93 11.12
CA GLU A 162 18.82 -11.14 9.65
C GLU A 162 17.68 -11.98 8.99
N ASP A 163 16.73 -12.52 9.76
CA ASP A 163 15.72 -13.50 9.30
C ASP A 163 14.33 -12.88 8.99
N ARG A 164 14.26 -11.69 8.38
CA ARG A 164 12.97 -11.06 8.06
C ARG A 164 12.45 -11.56 6.72
N VAL A 165 11.45 -12.43 6.74
CA VAL A 165 10.79 -12.93 5.52
C VAL A 165 9.33 -12.50 5.50
N ILE A 166 8.92 -11.84 4.43
CA ILE A 166 7.51 -11.64 4.08
C ILE A 166 7.09 -12.78 3.18
N HIS A 167 5.99 -13.45 3.53
CA HIS A 167 5.33 -14.40 2.64
C HIS A 167 3.85 -14.04 2.54
N ILE A 168 3.42 -13.64 1.35
CA ILE A 168 2.02 -13.31 1.05
C ILE A 168 1.58 -14.18 -0.11
N LYS A 169 0.51 -14.93 0.12
CA LYS A 169 -0.08 -15.84 -0.87
C LYS A 169 -1.42 -15.29 -1.36
N GLY A 170 -1.54 -15.09 -2.66
CA GLY A 170 -2.78 -14.73 -3.36
C GLY A 170 -2.99 -15.57 -4.61
N LEU A 171 -3.27 -14.92 -5.74
CA LEU A 171 -3.28 -15.58 -7.06
C LEU A 171 -1.87 -15.95 -7.50
N ASP A 172 -0.91 -15.08 -7.15
CA ASP A 172 0.52 -15.33 -7.22
C ASP A 172 1.08 -15.47 -5.78
N ASP A 173 2.28 -16.01 -5.65
CA ASP A 173 3.01 -16.10 -4.38
C ASP A 173 4.13 -15.04 -4.36
N LEU A 174 4.28 -14.34 -3.24
CA LEU A 174 5.38 -13.42 -2.97
C LEU A 174 6.13 -13.87 -1.72
N SER A 175 7.43 -14.10 -1.85
CA SER A 175 8.35 -14.37 -0.74
C SER A 175 9.57 -13.48 -0.86
N LEU A 176 9.80 -12.61 0.13
CA LEU A 176 10.90 -11.65 0.13
C LEU A 176 11.63 -11.65 1.45
N GLN A 177 12.97 -11.62 1.40
CA GLN A 177 13.79 -11.30 2.56
C GLN A 177 13.96 -9.78 2.66
N LEU A 178 13.61 -9.21 3.81
CA LEU A 178 13.72 -7.78 4.07
C LEU A 178 15.01 -7.45 4.79
N ASN A 179 15.71 -6.42 4.31
CA ASN A 179 16.90 -5.89 4.98
C ASN A 179 16.65 -4.50 5.59
N ASP A 180 15.43 -3.97 5.46
CA ASP A 180 15.05 -2.59 5.77
C ASP A 180 13.52 -2.51 5.99
N THR A 181 13.02 -1.30 6.28
CA THR A 181 11.59 -1.03 6.47
C THR A 181 10.93 -0.38 5.25
N PHE A 182 11.63 -0.28 4.11
CA PHE A 182 11.19 0.48 2.94
C PHE A 182 9.95 -0.11 2.25
N MET A 183 9.61 -1.35 2.55
CA MET A 183 8.33 -1.95 2.16
C MET A 183 7.11 -1.17 2.70
N GLU A 184 7.29 -0.31 3.71
CA GLU A 184 6.27 0.64 4.15
C GLU A 184 5.89 1.67 3.07
N PHE A 185 6.83 2.08 2.20
CA PHE A 185 6.58 3.03 1.10
C PHE A 185 5.45 2.56 0.14
N CYS A 186 5.21 1.25 0.10
CA CYS A 186 4.20 0.66 -0.76
C CYS A 186 2.77 0.95 -0.34
N ASN A 187 2.51 1.50 0.85
CA ASN A 187 1.16 1.64 1.40
C ASN A 187 0.71 3.10 1.36
N THR A 188 -0.49 3.35 0.85
CA THR A 188 -1.25 4.57 1.17
C THR A 188 -2.65 4.24 1.70
N SER A 189 -3.18 5.11 2.54
CA SER A 189 -4.47 4.92 3.22
C SER A 189 -5.37 6.17 3.14
N PHE A 190 -6.66 5.96 3.38
CA PHE A 190 -7.62 7.03 3.63
C PHE A 190 -8.20 6.81 5.02
N GLN A 191 -7.68 7.50 6.02
CA GLN A 191 -7.96 7.22 7.42
C GLN A 191 -9.15 8.06 7.89
N VAL A 192 -10.24 7.44 8.32
CA VAL A 192 -11.45 8.15 8.75
C VAL A 192 -11.43 8.35 10.26
N HIS A 193 -11.67 9.57 10.72
CA HIS A 193 -11.72 9.93 12.14
C HIS A 193 -13.16 10.11 12.59
N LEU A 194 -13.49 9.54 13.75
CA LEU A 194 -14.75 9.77 14.45
C LEU A 194 -14.47 10.04 15.93
N GLN A 195 -14.63 11.30 16.35
CA GLN A 195 -14.74 11.66 17.75
C GLN A 195 -16.15 11.36 18.24
N VAL A 196 -16.25 10.76 19.42
CA VAL A 196 -17.51 10.43 20.10
C VAL A 196 -17.46 10.93 21.54
N PRO A 197 -18.61 11.07 22.23
CA PRO A 197 -18.66 11.30 23.67
C PRO A 197 -17.76 10.32 24.43
N ILE A 198 -16.91 10.82 25.32
CA ILE A 198 -15.95 10.00 26.08
C ILE A 198 -16.65 8.89 26.88
N SER A 199 -17.85 9.15 27.40
CA SER A 199 -18.69 8.19 28.11
C SER A 199 -19.11 7.00 27.25
N GLN A 200 -19.13 7.17 25.92
CA GLN A 200 -19.54 6.14 24.96
C GLN A 200 -18.36 5.55 24.18
N PHE A 201 -17.13 6.04 24.40
CA PHE A 201 -15.96 5.69 23.60
C PHE A 201 -15.74 4.17 23.48
N MET A 202 -15.86 3.43 24.59
CA MET A 202 -15.71 1.97 24.60
C MET A 202 -16.69 1.28 23.63
N LYS A 203 -17.98 1.63 23.73
CA LYS A 203 -19.07 1.08 22.91
C LYS A 203 -18.75 1.29 21.42
N TYR A 204 -18.45 2.53 21.04
CA TYR A 204 -18.14 2.87 19.64
C TYR A 204 -16.83 2.25 19.17
N TYR A 205 -15.80 2.17 20.01
CA TYR A 205 -14.52 1.56 19.63
C TYR A 205 -14.67 0.06 19.34
N ASN A 206 -15.44 -0.67 20.15
CA ASN A 206 -15.73 -2.08 19.89
C ASN A 206 -16.55 -2.24 18.60
N TRP A 207 -17.54 -1.39 18.35
CA TRP A 207 -18.28 -1.41 17.08
C TRP A 207 -17.40 -1.13 15.86
N ALA A 208 -16.47 -0.18 15.95
CA ALA A 208 -15.52 0.10 14.87
C ALA A 208 -14.70 -1.13 14.48
N GLN A 209 -14.35 -1.97 15.45
CA GLN A 209 -13.68 -3.25 15.21
C GLN A 209 -14.63 -4.26 14.55
N ALA A 210 -15.85 -4.41 15.06
CA ALA A 210 -16.84 -5.36 14.52
C ALA A 210 -17.20 -5.10 13.04
N ILE A 211 -17.37 -3.84 12.67
CA ILE A 211 -17.76 -3.46 11.30
C ILE A 211 -16.58 -3.36 10.31
N ALA A 212 -15.34 -3.41 10.79
CA ALA A 212 -14.16 -3.23 9.95
C ALA A 212 -14.11 -4.23 8.78
N GLY A 213 -14.53 -5.48 9.01
CA GLY A 213 -14.60 -6.49 7.95
C GLY A 213 -15.56 -6.14 6.82
N PRO A 214 -16.87 -5.99 7.09
CA PRO A 214 -17.85 -5.60 6.07
C PRO A 214 -17.49 -4.30 5.33
N VAL A 215 -17.01 -3.27 6.04
CA VAL A 215 -16.61 -1.99 5.43
C VAL A 215 -15.38 -2.18 4.53
N LEU A 216 -14.36 -2.92 4.99
CA LEU A 216 -13.17 -3.20 4.17
C LEU A 216 -13.50 -4.02 2.92
N ALA A 217 -14.46 -4.94 3.01
CA ALA A 217 -14.85 -5.77 1.86
C ALA A 217 -15.34 -4.93 0.68
N SER A 218 -16.08 -3.83 0.92
CA SER A 218 -16.48 -2.89 -0.13
C SER A 218 -15.36 -1.95 -0.55
N ALA A 219 -14.35 -1.69 0.29
CA ALA A 219 -13.34 -0.65 0.06
C ALA A 219 -12.05 -1.14 -0.63
N ALA A 220 -11.81 -2.45 -0.71
CA ALA A 220 -10.51 -3.00 -1.11
C ALA A 220 -9.93 -2.44 -2.44
N ASN A 221 -8.68 -1.96 -2.38
CA ASN A 221 -7.98 -1.22 -3.44
C ASN A 221 -6.44 -1.45 -3.48
N SER A 222 -5.94 -2.63 -3.10
CA SER A 222 -4.49 -2.94 -3.19
C SER A 222 -4.17 -4.40 -3.59
N PRO A 223 -4.53 -4.85 -4.80
CA PRO A 223 -4.40 -6.25 -5.20
C PRO A 223 -3.03 -6.63 -5.76
N ILE A 224 -2.19 -5.67 -6.11
CA ILE A 224 -0.94 -5.90 -6.85
C ILE A 224 0.21 -5.27 -6.07
N LEU A 225 1.26 -6.05 -5.82
CA LEU A 225 2.48 -5.60 -5.16
C LEU A 225 3.67 -6.18 -5.92
N LEU A 226 4.60 -5.33 -6.37
CA LEU A 226 5.82 -5.74 -7.09
C LEU A 226 5.53 -6.62 -8.33
N GLY A 227 4.36 -6.43 -8.94
CA GLY A 227 3.86 -7.23 -10.06
C GLY A 227 3.16 -8.55 -9.70
N HIS A 228 3.09 -8.93 -8.43
CA HIS A 228 2.37 -10.13 -7.97
C HIS A 228 0.92 -9.79 -7.63
N ARG A 229 -0.02 -10.63 -8.08
CA ARG A 229 -1.46 -10.53 -7.76
C ARG A 229 -1.73 -11.23 -6.43
N LEU A 230 -1.94 -10.45 -5.38
CA LEU A 230 -2.01 -10.94 -4.00
C LEU A 230 -3.43 -10.84 -3.43
N TRP A 231 -3.58 -10.35 -2.20
CA TRP A 231 -4.89 -10.20 -1.53
C TRP A 231 -5.64 -9.01 -2.11
N PHE A 232 -6.98 -8.98 -2.03
CA PHE A 232 -7.75 -7.81 -2.44
C PHE A 232 -7.29 -6.53 -1.71
N GLU A 233 -6.91 -6.64 -0.44
CA GLU A 233 -6.27 -5.57 0.32
C GLU A 233 -4.92 -6.05 0.88
N THR A 234 -3.90 -6.06 0.03
CA THR A 234 -2.56 -6.56 0.36
C THR A 234 -1.86 -5.71 1.43
N ARG A 235 -2.18 -4.41 1.55
CA ARG A 235 -1.63 -3.55 2.60
C ARG A 235 -1.78 -4.15 4.01
N ILE A 236 -2.90 -4.82 4.28
CA ILE A 236 -3.15 -5.43 5.59
C ILE A 236 -2.10 -6.49 5.94
N ALA A 237 -1.73 -7.33 4.98
CA ALA A 237 -0.69 -8.33 5.15
C ALA A 237 0.70 -7.68 5.11
N LEU A 238 0.93 -6.81 4.13
CA LEU A 238 2.22 -6.17 3.90
C LEU A 238 2.70 -5.40 5.12
N PHE A 239 1.88 -4.48 5.62
CA PHE A 239 2.26 -3.62 6.74
C PHE A 239 2.51 -4.43 8.02
N LYS A 240 1.69 -5.48 8.25
CA LYS A 240 1.85 -6.42 9.36
C LYS A 240 3.19 -7.16 9.34
N HIS A 241 3.64 -7.59 8.16
CA HIS A 241 4.89 -8.32 8.03
C HIS A 241 6.11 -7.40 7.91
N ALA A 242 5.98 -6.26 7.22
CA ALA A 242 7.03 -5.28 7.04
C ALA A 242 7.48 -4.66 8.37
N THR A 243 6.58 -4.43 9.30
CA THR A 243 6.87 -3.80 10.60
C THR A 243 6.87 -4.77 11.77
N ASP A 244 6.81 -6.09 11.50
CA ASP A 244 7.00 -7.06 12.57
C ASP A 244 8.33 -6.71 13.25
N SER A 245 8.38 -6.66 14.58
CA SER A 245 9.60 -6.37 15.34
C SER A 245 9.95 -7.53 16.29
N ARG A 246 9.25 -8.67 16.16
CA ARG A 246 9.35 -9.81 17.07
C ARG A 246 10.55 -10.69 16.72
N SER A 247 11.26 -11.16 17.75
CA SER A 247 12.23 -12.25 17.61
C SER A 247 11.53 -13.60 17.44
N LYS A 248 12.28 -14.64 17.05
CA LYS A 248 11.76 -16.02 16.91
C LYS A 248 11.04 -16.51 18.18
N THR A 249 11.60 -16.22 19.36
CA THR A 249 11.00 -16.57 20.66
C THR A 249 9.68 -15.85 20.90
N LEU A 250 9.60 -14.55 20.56
CA LEU A 250 8.38 -13.77 20.74
C LEU A 250 7.27 -14.22 19.78
N ARG A 251 7.63 -14.61 18.55
CA ARG A 251 6.69 -15.24 17.60
C ARG A 251 6.14 -16.56 18.12
N GLN A 252 6.99 -17.44 18.68
CA GLN A 252 6.56 -18.71 19.27
C GLN A 252 5.66 -18.54 20.49
N ARG A 253 5.82 -17.44 21.25
CA ARG A 253 4.95 -17.08 22.38
C ARG A 253 3.63 -16.43 21.96
N GLY A 254 3.37 -16.27 20.66
CA GLY A 254 2.14 -15.68 20.15
C GLY A 254 2.02 -14.18 20.44
N GLN A 255 3.11 -13.46 20.73
CA GLN A 255 3.04 -12.01 20.93
C GLN A 255 2.51 -11.33 19.66
N PRO A 256 1.56 -10.38 19.74
CA PRO A 256 1.07 -9.68 18.56
C PRO A 256 2.15 -8.82 17.90
N THR A 257 2.00 -8.61 16.59
CA THR A 257 2.75 -7.59 15.83
C THR A 257 2.31 -6.20 16.25
N ARG A 258 3.16 -5.18 16.03
CA ARG A 258 2.79 -3.78 16.29
C ARG A 258 1.64 -3.32 15.42
N VAL A 259 1.62 -3.75 14.16
CA VAL A 259 0.44 -3.65 13.30
C VAL A 259 -0.51 -4.79 13.62
N HIS A 260 -1.70 -4.50 14.15
CA HIS A 260 -2.63 -5.54 14.55
C HIS A 260 -4.09 -5.05 14.60
N PHE A 261 -5.02 -6.01 14.59
CA PHE A 261 -6.45 -5.74 14.72
C PHE A 261 -6.83 -5.43 16.18
N GLY A 262 -6.29 -6.21 17.10
CA GLY A 262 -6.59 -6.21 18.53
C GLY A 262 -6.47 -7.65 19.06
N SER A 263 -6.71 -7.83 20.36
CA SER A 263 -6.62 -9.13 21.03
C SER A 263 -7.94 -9.57 21.68
N ASP A 264 -8.76 -8.63 22.14
CA ASP A 264 -10.09 -8.83 22.73
C ASP A 264 -10.88 -7.51 22.64
N TRP A 265 -12.16 -7.56 22.99
CA TRP A 265 -12.99 -6.38 23.22
C TRP A 265 -12.47 -5.54 24.40
N ILE A 266 -12.67 -4.23 24.35
CA ILE A 266 -12.48 -3.37 25.53
C ILE A 266 -13.67 -3.56 26.46
N ARG A 267 -13.45 -3.85 27.74
CA ARG A 267 -14.52 -4.27 28.67
C ARG A 267 -14.77 -3.32 29.84
N THR A 268 -13.72 -2.69 30.39
CA THR A 268 -13.86 -1.89 31.62
C THR A 268 -13.67 -0.41 31.37
N SER A 269 -12.66 -0.06 30.58
CA SER A 269 -12.34 1.31 30.24
C SER A 269 -11.50 1.35 28.98
N MET A 270 -11.54 2.47 28.25
CA MET A 270 -10.60 2.70 27.15
C MET A 270 -9.12 2.56 27.57
N MET A 271 -8.83 2.75 28.87
CA MET A 271 -7.51 2.52 29.45
C MET A 271 -7.01 1.08 29.29
N ASP A 272 -7.90 0.09 29.13
CA ASP A 272 -7.54 -1.31 28.91
C ASP A 272 -6.65 -1.48 27.68
N ALA A 273 -7.02 -0.82 26.58
CA ALA A 273 -6.24 -0.84 25.34
C ALA A 273 -4.86 -0.18 25.53
N PHE A 274 -4.81 0.93 26.26
CA PHE A 274 -3.57 1.67 26.50
C PHE A 274 -2.60 0.91 27.41
N HIS A 275 -3.13 0.33 28.50
CA HIS A 275 -2.35 -0.50 29.41
C HIS A 275 -1.83 -1.75 28.71
N GLU A 276 -2.66 -2.38 27.87
CA GLU A 276 -2.23 -3.51 27.06
C GLU A 276 -1.06 -3.13 26.15
N ASP A 277 -1.19 -2.03 25.42
CA ASP A 277 -0.18 -1.57 24.48
C ASP A 277 1.17 -1.28 25.16
N VAL A 278 1.15 -0.53 26.28
CA VAL A 278 2.36 -0.24 27.06
C VAL A 278 2.96 -1.50 27.71
N ALA A 279 2.13 -2.46 28.12
CA ALA A 279 2.61 -3.70 28.71
C ALA A 279 3.23 -4.65 27.66
N ARG A 280 2.71 -4.65 26.43
CA ARG A 280 3.13 -5.57 25.37
C ARG A 280 4.29 -5.02 24.55
N PHE A 281 4.32 -3.73 24.28
CA PHE A 281 5.25 -3.15 23.32
C PHE A 281 6.30 -2.29 24.02
N ARG A 282 7.57 -2.55 23.70
CA ARG A 282 8.68 -1.73 24.21
C ARG A 282 8.68 -0.36 23.52
N THR A 283 9.16 0.66 24.21
CA THR A 283 9.44 1.96 23.60
C THR A 283 10.47 1.81 22.48
N LEU A 284 10.13 2.29 21.28
CA LEU A 284 11.06 2.37 20.15
C LEU A 284 11.71 3.74 20.08
N LEU A 285 10.90 4.79 20.00
CA LEU A 285 11.37 6.16 19.86
C LEU A 285 11.26 6.88 21.21
N THR A 286 12.23 7.75 21.51
CA THR A 286 12.16 8.66 22.66
C THR A 286 12.32 10.10 22.22
N ARG A 287 11.88 11.02 23.07
CA ARG A 287 12.10 12.46 22.94
C ARG A 287 12.48 13.04 24.29
N ASP A 288 12.95 14.27 24.29
CA ASP A 288 13.14 15.02 25.52
C ASP A 288 11.79 15.24 26.21
N ILE A 289 11.79 14.95 27.52
CA ILE A 289 10.61 15.04 28.38
C ILE A 289 10.61 16.43 28.99
N GLU A 290 9.73 17.28 28.49
CA GLU A 290 9.63 18.68 28.90
C GLU A 290 8.48 18.91 29.90
N GLU A 291 7.59 17.93 30.07
CA GLU A 291 6.36 18.05 30.84
C GLU A 291 6.14 16.92 31.85
N ASP A 292 5.53 17.28 32.98
CA ASP A 292 4.90 16.35 33.93
C ASP A 292 3.39 16.52 33.77
N SER A 293 2.78 15.63 32.98
CA SER A 293 1.37 15.68 32.61
C SER A 293 0.44 15.56 33.80
N LEU A 294 0.80 14.73 34.78
CA LEU A 294 -0.02 14.57 35.99
C LEU A 294 -0.05 15.86 36.80
N LYS A 295 1.12 16.50 36.98
CA LYS A 295 1.20 17.80 37.66
C LYS A 295 0.44 18.89 36.90
N GLN A 296 0.48 18.89 35.56
CA GLN A 296 -0.32 19.83 34.76
C GLN A 296 -1.82 19.68 35.05
N VAL A 297 -2.33 18.44 35.12
CA VAL A 297 -3.73 18.18 35.46
C VAL A 297 -4.05 18.65 36.89
N GLU A 298 -3.17 18.43 37.86
CA GLU A 298 -3.32 18.95 39.23
C GLU A 298 -3.35 20.48 39.29
N GLU A 299 -2.63 21.16 38.39
CA GLU A 299 -2.64 22.61 38.22
C GLU A 299 -3.83 23.13 37.38
N GLY A 300 -4.75 22.25 36.96
CA GLY A 300 -5.91 22.60 36.14
C GLY A 300 -5.59 22.89 34.66
N LYS A 301 -4.45 22.43 34.17
CA LYS A 301 -4.03 22.54 32.76
C LYS A 301 -4.32 21.23 32.02
N ILE A 302 -4.50 21.32 30.71
CA ILE A 302 -4.70 20.16 29.84
C ILE A 302 -3.35 19.75 29.24
N PRO A 303 -2.83 18.55 29.58
CA PRO A 303 -1.53 18.10 29.07
C PRO A 303 -1.58 17.73 27.60
N LYS A 304 -0.42 17.79 26.93
CA LYS A 304 -0.27 17.30 25.56
C LYS A 304 -0.12 15.78 25.51
N LEU A 305 0.26 15.12 26.61
CA LEU A 305 0.49 13.67 26.66
C LEU A 305 1.55 13.22 25.64
N ALA A 306 2.62 14.01 25.47
CA ALA A 306 3.55 13.84 24.38
C ALA A 306 4.29 12.49 24.40
N ALA A 307 4.64 11.96 25.58
CA ALA A 307 5.36 10.70 25.69
C ALA A 307 4.46 9.52 25.32
N TRP A 308 3.22 9.47 25.83
CA TRP A 308 2.26 8.44 25.45
C TRP A 308 1.89 8.53 23.98
N GLN A 309 1.61 9.72 23.43
CA GLN A 309 1.30 9.88 22.01
C GLN A 309 2.45 9.40 21.11
N MET A 310 3.70 9.67 21.48
CA MET A 310 4.86 9.17 20.75
C MET A 310 5.00 7.65 20.82
N HIS A 311 4.74 7.05 22.00
CA HIS A 311 4.72 5.59 22.16
C HIS A 311 3.61 4.94 21.32
N ASN A 312 2.37 5.43 21.46
CA ASN A 312 1.20 5.00 20.70
C ASN A 312 1.38 5.21 19.19
N GLY A 313 2.15 6.24 18.78
CA GLY A 313 2.54 6.50 17.40
C GLY A 313 3.45 5.43 16.77
N THR A 314 3.95 4.46 17.56
CA THR A 314 4.74 3.29 17.09
C THR A 314 3.98 1.97 17.23
N ILE A 315 2.67 2.06 17.46
CA ILE A 315 1.74 0.93 17.56
C ILE A 315 0.60 1.22 16.58
N TRP A 316 0.40 0.30 15.65
CA TRP A 316 -0.44 0.53 14.48
C TRP A 316 -1.67 -0.36 14.52
N ARG A 317 -2.60 -0.04 15.42
CA ARG A 317 -3.93 -0.69 15.44
C ARG A 317 -4.74 -0.26 14.22
N TRP A 318 -5.49 -1.19 13.61
CA TRP A 318 -6.35 -0.87 12.45
C TRP A 318 -7.48 0.10 12.79
N ASN A 319 -8.02 0.03 14.01
CA ASN A 319 -8.77 1.11 14.64
C ASN A 319 -7.96 1.62 15.82
N ARG A 320 -7.58 2.89 15.81
CA ARG A 320 -6.72 3.48 16.85
C ARG A 320 -7.47 4.55 17.63
N ALA A 321 -7.26 4.55 18.94
CA ALA A 321 -7.71 5.63 19.80
C ALA A 321 -6.65 6.74 19.80
N CYS A 322 -7.05 7.93 19.37
CA CYS A 322 -6.18 9.08 19.21
C CYS A 322 -6.64 10.22 20.12
N TYR A 323 -5.74 10.72 20.96
CA TYR A 323 -5.98 11.91 21.77
C TYR A 323 -5.85 13.17 20.92
N GLY A 324 -6.63 14.20 21.25
CA GLY A 324 -6.51 15.52 20.66
C GLY A 324 -7.10 16.57 21.57
N VAL A 325 -6.71 17.84 21.35
CA VAL A 325 -7.29 19.00 22.04
C VAL A 325 -7.84 19.93 20.97
N LEU A 326 -9.14 20.17 20.98
CA LEU A 326 -9.82 21.06 20.05
C LEU A 326 -10.53 22.16 20.84
N ASN A 327 -10.31 23.42 20.47
CA ASN A 327 -10.89 24.59 21.17
C ASN A 327 -10.64 24.56 22.70
N GLY A 328 -9.49 24.05 23.12
CA GLY A 328 -9.13 23.93 24.53
C GLY A 328 -9.86 22.82 25.30
N LYS A 329 -10.60 21.93 24.63
CA LYS A 329 -11.19 20.73 25.23
C LYS A 329 -10.45 19.46 24.78
N PRO A 330 -10.05 18.58 25.70
CA PRO A 330 -9.44 17.30 25.34
C PRO A 330 -10.52 16.29 24.93
N GLY A 331 -10.20 15.43 23.97
CA GLY A 331 -11.09 14.39 23.48
C GLY A 331 -10.33 13.20 22.91
N PHE A 332 -11.06 12.12 22.68
CA PHE A 332 -10.56 10.96 21.97
C PHE A 332 -11.37 10.70 20.71
N ARG A 333 -10.67 10.37 19.64
CA ARG A 333 -11.26 9.94 18.37
C ARG A 333 -10.85 8.51 18.04
N ILE A 334 -11.74 7.81 17.37
CA ILE A 334 -11.49 6.53 16.72
C ILE A 334 -10.97 6.86 15.32
N GLU A 335 -9.80 6.34 15.00
CA GLU A 335 -9.15 6.49 13.70
C GLU A 335 -9.20 5.12 12.99
N ALA A 336 -10.00 5.03 11.93
CA ALA A 336 -10.16 3.84 11.09
C ALA A 336 -9.11 3.85 9.97
N ARG A 337 -8.03 3.09 10.15
CA ARG A 337 -6.81 3.11 9.32
C ARG A 337 -6.76 2.02 8.25
N PHE A 338 -7.71 1.09 8.30
CA PHE A 338 -7.74 -0.06 7.40
C PHE A 338 -8.22 0.28 5.99
N LEU A 339 -8.87 1.44 5.82
CA LEU A 339 -9.36 1.90 4.52
C LEU A 339 -8.19 2.31 3.60
N PRO A 340 -8.16 1.85 2.34
CA PRO A 340 -7.16 2.26 1.37
C PRO A 340 -7.46 3.64 0.80
N SER A 341 -6.40 4.32 0.34
CA SER A 341 -6.53 5.48 -0.54
C SER A 341 -7.21 5.08 -1.86
N GLY A 342 -8.10 5.93 -2.36
CA GLY A 342 -8.81 5.83 -3.62
C GLY A 342 -9.89 4.73 -3.69
N PRO A 343 -10.29 4.32 -4.90
CA PRO A 343 -9.73 4.74 -6.19
C PRO A 343 -10.21 6.10 -6.66
N THR A 344 -11.17 6.75 -6.00
CA THR A 344 -11.58 8.14 -6.23
C THR A 344 -12.03 8.76 -4.92
N VAL A 345 -12.11 10.10 -4.89
CA VAL A 345 -12.65 10.82 -3.72
C VAL A 345 -14.10 10.42 -3.43
N ILE A 346 -14.94 10.24 -4.46
CA ILE A 346 -16.32 9.78 -4.26
C ILE A 346 -16.37 8.34 -3.71
N ASP A 347 -15.46 7.47 -4.11
CA ASP A 347 -15.36 6.11 -3.56
C ASP A 347 -14.89 6.11 -2.10
N GLU A 348 -13.94 6.99 -1.73
CA GLU A 348 -13.49 7.22 -0.35
C GLU A 348 -14.63 7.75 0.52
N MET A 349 -15.38 8.73 0.02
CA MET A 349 -16.52 9.30 0.72
C MET A 349 -17.69 8.31 0.83
N ALA A 350 -17.89 7.44 -0.16
CA ALA A 350 -18.84 6.33 -0.08
C ALA A 350 -18.49 5.35 1.05
N ASN A 351 -17.21 4.99 1.18
CA ASN A 351 -16.73 4.14 2.28
C ASN A 351 -16.90 4.84 3.63
N THR A 352 -16.62 6.14 3.69
CA THR A 352 -16.79 6.98 4.89
C THR A 352 -18.24 7.07 5.34
N ALA A 353 -19.17 7.38 4.43
CA ALA A 353 -20.59 7.45 4.73
C ALA A 353 -21.13 6.10 5.24
N PHE A 354 -20.70 5.00 4.62
CA PHE A 354 -21.07 3.66 5.07
C PHE A 354 -20.54 3.34 6.47
N PHE A 355 -19.26 3.61 6.74
CA PHE A 355 -18.66 3.44 8.05
C PHE A 355 -19.35 4.30 9.12
N LEU A 356 -19.50 5.59 8.88
CA LEU A 356 -20.09 6.54 9.84
C LEU A 356 -21.57 6.27 10.10
N GLY A 357 -22.33 5.91 9.07
CA GLY A 357 -23.73 5.51 9.23
C GLY A 357 -23.90 4.28 10.10
N LEU A 358 -23.06 3.25 9.90
CA LEU A 358 -23.06 2.07 10.75
C LEU A 358 -22.65 2.40 12.19
N MET A 359 -21.63 3.24 12.36
CA MET A 359 -21.18 3.71 13.67
C MET A 359 -22.27 4.52 14.39
N ALA A 360 -23.11 5.24 13.66
CA ALA A 360 -24.21 6.01 14.23
C ALA A 360 -25.35 5.14 14.74
N GLU A 361 -25.73 4.09 14.01
CA GLU A 361 -26.95 3.31 14.32
C GLU A 361 -26.69 2.03 15.11
N LEU A 362 -25.67 1.24 14.78
CA LEU A 362 -25.46 -0.07 15.40
C LEU A 362 -25.31 -0.01 16.94
N PRO A 363 -24.56 0.96 17.51
CA PRO A 363 -24.48 1.09 18.97
C PRO A 363 -25.81 1.45 19.63
N GLU A 364 -26.69 2.15 18.93
CA GLU A 364 -28.00 2.57 19.44
C GLU A 364 -29.04 1.46 19.32
N GLU A 365 -29.06 0.75 18.18
CA GLU A 365 -30.01 -0.34 17.92
C GLU A 365 -29.67 -1.60 18.73
N TYR A 366 -28.37 -1.97 18.80
CA TYR A 366 -27.94 -3.26 19.35
C TYR A 366 -27.23 -3.17 20.70
N GLY A 367 -26.91 -1.97 21.19
CA GLY A 367 -26.16 -1.78 22.44
C GLY A 367 -24.68 -2.13 22.25
N ASP A 368 -24.07 -2.81 23.23
CA ASP A 368 -22.67 -3.24 23.14
C ASP A 368 -22.52 -4.52 22.29
N VAL A 369 -21.55 -4.51 21.37
CA VAL A 369 -21.25 -5.65 20.48
C VAL A 369 -20.66 -6.85 21.23
N ILE A 370 -20.10 -6.64 22.42
CA ILE A 370 -19.53 -7.72 23.26
C ILE A 370 -20.54 -8.85 23.47
N ASP A 371 -21.82 -8.50 23.63
CA ASP A 371 -22.91 -9.44 23.87
C ASP A 371 -23.51 -10.04 22.59
N LYS A 372 -23.03 -9.61 21.41
CA LYS A 372 -23.60 -9.92 20.10
C LYS A 372 -22.66 -10.72 19.19
N MET A 373 -21.35 -10.49 19.30
CA MET A 373 -20.36 -11.10 18.43
C MET A 373 -19.08 -11.43 19.19
N SER A 374 -18.48 -12.57 18.89
CA SER A 374 -17.16 -12.89 19.45
C SER A 374 -16.08 -12.02 18.80
N PHE A 375 -15.05 -11.66 19.56
CA PHE A 375 -13.93 -10.89 19.01
C PHE A 375 -13.22 -11.63 17.86
N ASP A 376 -13.15 -12.97 17.96
CA ASP A 376 -12.56 -13.81 16.92
C ASP A 376 -13.37 -13.77 15.61
N ASP A 377 -14.71 -13.76 15.68
CA ASP A 377 -15.55 -13.60 14.48
C ASP A 377 -15.30 -12.25 13.80
N ALA A 378 -15.24 -11.15 14.57
CA ALA A 378 -14.95 -9.82 14.04
C ALA A 378 -13.57 -9.77 13.34
N LYS A 379 -12.57 -10.38 13.97
CA LYS A 379 -11.20 -10.46 13.46
C LYS A 379 -11.08 -11.34 12.22
N ASP A 380 -11.76 -12.48 12.20
CA ASP A 380 -11.78 -13.39 11.06
C ASP A 380 -12.54 -12.76 9.88
N ASN A 381 -13.65 -12.05 10.15
CA ASN A 381 -14.33 -11.24 9.16
C ASN A 381 -13.39 -10.21 8.54
N PHE A 382 -12.61 -9.49 9.36
CA PHE A 382 -11.64 -8.50 8.89
C PHE A 382 -10.60 -9.09 7.94
N TYR A 383 -9.94 -10.19 8.32
CA TYR A 383 -8.93 -10.82 7.48
C TYR A 383 -9.52 -11.54 6.26
N SER A 384 -10.76 -12.05 6.35
CA SER A 384 -11.53 -12.59 5.23
C SER A 384 -11.83 -11.51 4.19
N ALA A 385 -12.27 -10.32 4.64
CA ALA A 385 -12.48 -9.15 3.79
C ALA A 385 -11.18 -8.68 3.11
N ALA A 386 -10.08 -8.60 3.87
CA ALA A 386 -8.79 -8.22 3.31
C ALA A 386 -8.34 -9.17 2.19
N ARG A 387 -8.59 -10.47 2.33
CA ARG A 387 -8.21 -11.47 1.32
C ARG A 387 -9.10 -11.45 0.09
N PHE A 388 -10.41 -11.36 0.28
CA PHE A 388 -11.40 -11.69 -0.75
C PHE A 388 -12.31 -10.52 -1.18
N GLY A 389 -12.23 -9.37 -0.51
CA GLY A 389 -13.13 -8.23 -0.76
C GLY A 389 -14.60 -8.64 -0.65
N LEU A 390 -15.45 -8.14 -1.56
CA LEU A 390 -16.88 -8.49 -1.67
C LEU A 390 -17.19 -9.98 -1.94
N LYS A 391 -16.17 -10.82 -2.17
CA LYS A 391 -16.33 -12.28 -2.29
C LYS A 391 -16.21 -13.01 -0.95
N SER A 392 -15.98 -12.30 0.16
CA SER A 392 -15.87 -12.87 1.50
C SER A 392 -17.19 -13.44 2.01
N GLN A 393 -17.07 -14.27 3.04
CA GLN A 393 -18.15 -14.69 3.91
C GLN A 393 -17.87 -14.17 5.32
N PHE A 394 -18.93 -13.83 6.04
CA PHE A 394 -18.88 -13.23 7.37
C PHE A 394 -19.78 -13.97 8.34
N VAL A 395 -19.33 -14.15 9.58
CA VAL A 395 -20.22 -14.50 10.70
C VAL A 395 -20.75 -13.20 11.29
N TRP A 396 -22.07 -13.05 11.41
CA TRP A 396 -22.68 -11.80 11.90
C TRP A 396 -23.32 -11.95 13.30
N LEU A 397 -24.10 -10.96 13.71
CA LEU A 397 -24.63 -10.80 15.08
C LEU A 397 -25.54 -11.96 15.54
N ASP A 398 -26.12 -12.72 14.62
CA ASP A 398 -26.96 -13.88 14.91
C ASP A 398 -26.17 -15.21 14.93
N GLY A 399 -24.84 -15.14 14.80
CA GLY A 399 -23.94 -16.29 14.70
C GLY A 399 -24.00 -17.05 13.37
N ARG A 400 -24.72 -16.53 12.35
CA ARG A 400 -24.83 -17.17 11.03
C ARG A 400 -23.83 -16.60 10.04
N GLY A 401 -23.50 -17.42 9.05
CA GLY A 401 -22.66 -17.05 7.91
C GLY A 401 -23.44 -16.34 6.81
N TYR A 402 -22.97 -15.16 6.40
CA TYR A 402 -23.50 -14.36 5.30
C TYR A 402 -22.45 -14.17 4.21
N ARG A 403 -22.89 -14.11 2.95
CA ARG A 403 -22.03 -13.56 1.88
C ARG A 403 -21.95 -12.04 2.05
N ALA A 404 -20.78 -11.45 1.85
CA ALA A 404 -20.57 -10.00 2.00
C ALA A 404 -21.62 -9.17 1.26
N LYS A 405 -21.90 -9.50 -0.01
CA LYS A 405 -22.95 -8.84 -0.80
C LYS A 405 -24.31 -8.81 -0.08
N ARG A 406 -24.74 -9.95 0.46
CA ARG A 406 -26.06 -10.07 1.10
C ARG A 406 -26.10 -9.32 2.42
N LEU A 407 -25.07 -9.47 3.25
CA LEU A 407 -24.97 -8.73 4.49
C LEU A 407 -24.98 -7.20 4.25
N ILE A 408 -24.20 -6.74 3.27
CA ILE A 408 -24.10 -5.30 2.97
C ILE A 408 -25.42 -4.75 2.43
N LEU A 409 -26.02 -5.39 1.43
CA LEU A 409 -27.24 -4.90 0.77
C LEU A 409 -28.49 -5.03 1.65
N ASP A 410 -28.65 -6.19 2.29
CA ASP A 410 -29.92 -6.56 2.92
C ASP A 410 -29.99 -6.06 4.39
N GLU A 411 -28.85 -5.94 5.08
CA GLU A 411 -28.79 -5.55 6.51
C GLU A 411 -28.08 -4.22 6.72
N LEU A 412 -26.82 -4.09 6.28
CA LEU A 412 -25.96 -2.99 6.72
C LEU A 412 -26.25 -1.65 6.04
N LEU A 413 -26.59 -1.63 4.75
CA LEU A 413 -26.92 -0.38 4.04
C LEU A 413 -28.19 0.29 4.59
N PRO A 414 -29.28 -0.44 4.88
CA PRO A 414 -30.43 0.11 5.59
C PRO A 414 -30.05 0.74 6.95
N ILE A 415 -29.26 0.04 7.75
CA ILE A 415 -28.80 0.52 9.07
C ILE A 415 -27.91 1.76 8.92
N ALA A 416 -26.99 1.76 7.96
CA ALA A 416 -26.11 2.90 7.71
C ALA A 416 -26.90 4.15 7.30
N ARG A 417 -27.92 3.98 6.46
CA ARG A 417 -28.84 5.06 6.08
C ARG A 417 -29.55 5.63 7.31
N GLN A 418 -30.15 4.78 8.14
CA GLN A 418 -30.84 5.20 9.36
C GLN A 418 -29.91 5.99 10.29
N GLY A 419 -28.66 5.53 10.45
CA GLY A 419 -27.67 6.24 11.27
C GLY A 419 -27.25 7.59 10.72
N LEU A 420 -27.13 7.75 9.39
CA LEU A 420 -26.87 9.06 8.80
C LEU A 420 -28.09 9.99 8.95
N GLU A 421 -29.31 9.47 8.78
CA GLU A 421 -30.55 10.22 8.96
C GLU A 421 -30.75 10.68 10.41
N SER A 422 -30.37 9.85 11.40
CA SER A 422 -30.48 10.18 12.83
C SER A 422 -29.55 11.32 13.27
N PHE A 423 -28.47 11.56 12.51
CA PHE A 423 -27.54 12.68 12.68
C PHE A 423 -27.85 13.90 11.78
N ASP A 424 -29.03 13.94 11.15
CA ASP A 424 -29.46 15.03 10.26
C ASP A 424 -28.47 15.28 9.11
N ILE A 425 -27.85 14.22 8.59
CA ILE A 425 -26.99 14.30 7.41
C ILE A 425 -27.85 14.62 6.18
N ASP A 426 -27.34 15.48 5.31
CA ASP A 426 -28.07 15.90 4.11
C ASP A 426 -28.47 14.69 3.26
N ARG A 427 -29.76 14.58 2.96
CA ARG A 427 -30.32 13.44 2.23
C ARG A 427 -29.64 13.21 0.88
N SER A 428 -29.20 14.27 0.20
CA SER A 428 -28.51 14.14 -1.08
C SER A 428 -27.11 13.52 -0.92
N ASP A 429 -26.42 13.78 0.19
CA ASP A 429 -25.16 13.12 0.53
C ASP A 429 -25.41 11.64 0.83
N ILE A 430 -26.44 11.31 1.61
CA ILE A 430 -26.80 9.92 1.94
C ILE A 430 -27.10 9.13 0.67
N ASP A 431 -27.99 9.64 -0.18
CA ASP A 431 -28.41 8.97 -1.41
C ASP A 431 -27.25 8.77 -2.38
N ARG A 432 -26.39 9.80 -2.54
CA ARG A 432 -25.21 9.74 -3.41
C ARG A 432 -24.20 8.71 -2.92
N TYR A 433 -23.76 8.81 -1.66
CA TYR A 433 -22.64 8.00 -1.16
C TYR A 433 -23.04 6.54 -0.89
N LEU A 434 -24.20 6.29 -0.29
CA LEU A 434 -24.67 4.91 -0.09
C LEU A 434 -25.10 4.26 -1.41
N GLY A 435 -25.53 5.05 -2.40
CA GLY A 435 -25.79 4.58 -3.77
C GLY A 435 -24.54 3.93 -4.39
N VAL A 436 -23.37 4.56 -4.24
CA VAL A 436 -22.10 4.01 -4.72
C VAL A 436 -21.79 2.65 -4.10
N ILE A 437 -21.99 2.48 -2.78
CA ILE A 437 -21.77 1.18 -2.10
C ILE A 437 -22.78 0.14 -2.57
N THR A 438 -24.04 0.55 -2.78
CA THR A 438 -25.10 -0.32 -3.30
C THR A 438 -24.71 -0.89 -4.65
N GLU A 439 -24.40 -0.04 -5.63
CA GLU A 439 -24.02 -0.48 -6.98
C GLU A 439 -22.75 -1.35 -6.96
N ARG A 440 -21.74 -0.95 -6.17
CA ARG A 440 -20.50 -1.72 -5.99
C ARG A 440 -20.75 -3.12 -5.44
N ALA A 441 -21.63 -3.25 -4.44
CA ALA A 441 -22.03 -4.52 -3.85
C ALA A 441 -22.89 -5.36 -4.79
N GLU A 442 -23.77 -4.74 -5.58
CA GLU A 442 -24.60 -5.41 -6.57
C GLU A 442 -23.76 -6.11 -7.65
N ILE A 443 -22.77 -5.39 -8.21
CA ILE A 443 -21.86 -5.94 -9.22
C ILE A 443 -20.70 -6.76 -8.63
N GLN A 444 -20.55 -6.77 -7.30
CA GLN A 444 -19.49 -7.47 -6.56
C GLN A 444 -18.07 -7.12 -7.00
N ARG A 445 -17.82 -5.85 -7.32
CA ARG A 445 -16.53 -5.39 -7.84
C ARG A 445 -16.05 -4.18 -7.07
N THR A 446 -14.95 -4.34 -6.35
CA THR A 446 -14.15 -3.23 -5.81
C THR A 446 -13.09 -2.81 -6.81
N SER A 447 -12.32 -1.77 -6.49
CA SER A 447 -11.17 -1.36 -7.32
C SER A 447 -10.14 -2.48 -7.48
N SER A 448 -9.91 -3.26 -6.42
CA SER A 448 -9.08 -4.47 -6.52
C SER A 448 -9.63 -5.48 -7.52
N GLY A 449 -10.95 -5.67 -7.53
CA GLY A 449 -11.63 -6.49 -8.54
C GLY A 449 -11.44 -5.94 -9.95
N TRP A 450 -11.63 -4.64 -10.15
CA TRP A 450 -11.46 -3.96 -11.43
C TRP A 450 -10.02 -4.06 -11.95
N MET A 451 -9.02 -3.88 -11.09
CA MET A 451 -7.60 -3.99 -11.46
C MET A 451 -7.23 -5.39 -11.91
N LEU A 452 -7.62 -6.41 -11.14
CA LEU A 452 -7.35 -7.81 -11.46
C LEU A 452 -8.09 -8.25 -12.73
N GLU A 453 -9.34 -7.84 -12.89
CA GLU A 453 -10.14 -8.14 -14.08
C GLU A 453 -9.54 -7.49 -15.33
N SER A 454 -9.22 -6.19 -15.28
CA SER A 454 -8.59 -5.47 -16.37
C SER A 454 -7.27 -6.11 -16.80
N LEU A 455 -6.40 -6.43 -15.84
CA LEU A 455 -5.12 -7.08 -16.11
C LEU A 455 -5.29 -8.47 -16.76
N SER A 456 -6.35 -9.21 -16.40
CA SER A 456 -6.64 -10.52 -16.97
C SER A 456 -7.18 -10.47 -18.41
N LYS A 457 -7.79 -9.34 -18.80
CA LYS A 457 -8.36 -9.12 -20.15
C LYS A 457 -7.35 -8.53 -21.12
N MET A 458 -6.28 -7.93 -20.63
CA MET A 458 -5.17 -7.45 -21.46
C MET A 458 -4.44 -8.61 -22.15
N PRO A 459 -3.96 -8.43 -23.41
CA PRO A 459 -3.23 -9.47 -24.13
C PRO A 459 -2.04 -10.05 -23.35
N GLY A 460 -2.00 -11.37 -23.21
CA GLY A 460 -0.97 -12.07 -22.42
C GLY A 460 0.41 -12.14 -23.08
N ASN A 461 0.51 -11.83 -24.37
CA ASN A 461 1.77 -11.71 -25.12
C ASN A 461 2.51 -10.39 -24.80
N GLU A 462 1.84 -9.40 -24.21
CA GLU A 462 2.48 -8.18 -23.74
C GLU A 462 3.17 -8.38 -22.38
N LYS A 463 4.28 -7.67 -22.18
CA LYS A 463 5.03 -7.72 -20.93
C LYS A 463 4.21 -7.19 -19.77
N LEU A 464 4.32 -7.84 -18.61
CA LEU A 464 3.58 -7.48 -17.40
C LEU A 464 3.77 -6.00 -17.02
N SER A 465 4.99 -5.48 -17.11
CA SER A 465 5.31 -4.07 -16.82
C SER A 465 4.51 -3.08 -17.68
N VAL A 466 4.35 -3.35 -18.97
CA VAL A 466 3.54 -2.52 -19.90
C VAL A 466 2.07 -2.55 -19.50
N ARG A 467 1.55 -3.73 -19.15
CA ARG A 467 0.16 -3.89 -18.70
C ARG A 467 -0.10 -3.17 -17.38
N LEU A 468 0.82 -3.30 -16.41
CA LEU A 468 0.71 -2.62 -15.12
C LEU A 468 0.77 -1.10 -15.28
N ARG A 469 1.61 -0.60 -16.19
CA ARG A 469 1.63 0.82 -16.50
C ARG A 469 0.34 1.32 -17.11
N LYS A 470 -0.20 0.63 -18.13
CA LYS A 470 -1.49 1.02 -18.71
C LYS A 470 -2.61 0.95 -17.67
N LEU A 471 -2.55 -0.03 -16.77
CA LEU A 471 -3.48 -0.12 -15.64
C LEU A 471 -3.37 1.11 -14.73
N THR A 472 -2.16 1.48 -14.29
CA THR A 472 -1.94 2.68 -13.46
C THR A 472 -2.35 3.96 -14.17
N TYR A 473 -2.01 4.09 -15.46
CA TYR A 473 -2.44 5.21 -16.30
C TYR A 473 -3.97 5.32 -16.36
N GLN A 474 -4.68 4.22 -16.64
CA GLN A 474 -6.14 4.23 -16.71
C GLN A 474 -6.77 4.57 -15.36
N LEU A 475 -6.20 4.06 -14.27
CA LEU A 475 -6.65 4.36 -12.91
C LEU A 475 -6.53 5.88 -12.62
N LYS A 476 -5.40 6.49 -13.01
CA LYS A 476 -5.16 7.93 -12.91
C LYS A 476 -6.11 8.76 -13.79
N GLU A 477 -6.36 8.36 -15.03
CA GLU A 477 -7.27 9.10 -15.92
C GLU A 477 -8.73 8.99 -15.47
N ASN A 478 -9.17 7.81 -15.04
CA ASN A 478 -10.51 7.64 -14.48
C ASN A 478 -10.69 8.46 -13.19
N GLN A 479 -9.64 8.58 -12.36
CA GLN A 479 -9.63 9.46 -11.20
C GLN A 479 -9.87 10.93 -11.54
N LYS A 480 -9.26 11.42 -12.61
CA LYS A 480 -9.46 12.81 -13.08
C LYS A 480 -10.90 13.06 -13.53
N ALA A 481 -11.58 12.04 -14.06
CA ALA A 481 -12.99 12.14 -14.42
C ALA A 481 -13.92 12.24 -13.20
N GLY A 482 -13.51 11.73 -12.04
CA GLY A 482 -14.25 11.85 -10.77
C GLY A 482 -15.44 10.91 -10.61
N GLU A 483 -15.77 10.12 -11.63
CA GLU A 483 -16.85 9.12 -11.57
C GLU A 483 -16.46 7.94 -10.67
N PRO A 484 -17.41 7.34 -9.93
CA PRO A 484 -17.13 6.24 -9.01
C PRO A 484 -16.73 4.97 -9.76
N MET A 485 -15.80 4.18 -9.19
CA MET A 485 -15.12 3.11 -9.92
C MET A 485 -16.04 2.03 -10.52
N HIS A 486 -17.21 1.79 -9.93
CA HIS A 486 -18.14 0.78 -10.45
C HIS A 486 -18.66 1.10 -11.87
N THR A 487 -18.62 2.37 -12.29
CA THR A 487 -19.04 2.84 -13.62
C THR A 487 -17.95 2.72 -14.68
N TRP A 488 -16.70 2.46 -14.29
CA TRP A 488 -15.57 2.49 -15.20
C TRP A 488 -15.57 1.30 -16.16
N PRO A 489 -15.21 1.52 -17.44
CA PRO A 489 -14.86 0.42 -18.33
C PRO A 489 -13.58 -0.27 -17.81
N LEU A 490 -13.39 -1.54 -18.19
CA LEU A 490 -12.13 -2.23 -17.93
C LEU A 490 -10.98 -1.55 -18.69
N ALA A 491 -9.81 -1.46 -18.08
CA ALA A 491 -8.64 -0.93 -18.77
C ALA A 491 -8.23 -1.85 -19.93
N GLN A 492 -7.94 -1.24 -21.09
CA GLN A 492 -7.53 -1.93 -22.30
C GLN A 492 -6.15 -1.45 -22.73
N LEU A 493 -5.36 -2.35 -23.33
CA LEU A 493 -4.14 -1.95 -24.03
C LEU A 493 -4.53 -1.40 -25.40
N GLU A 494 -4.35 -0.10 -25.60
CA GLU A 494 -4.43 0.52 -26.92
C GLU A 494 -3.10 0.38 -27.65
N SER A 495 -3.13 0.40 -28.98
CA SER A 495 -1.95 0.24 -29.82
C SER A 495 -1.08 1.51 -29.97
N SER A 496 -1.44 2.63 -29.32
CA SER A 496 -0.75 3.92 -29.52
C SER A 496 -0.99 4.89 -28.35
N GLY A 497 0.10 5.40 -27.76
CA GLY A 497 0.06 6.50 -26.78
C GLY A 497 1.05 6.30 -25.61
N ASP A 498 2.06 7.17 -25.52
CA ASP A 498 3.09 7.25 -24.47
C ASP A 498 4.06 6.06 -24.34
N TRP A 499 4.74 5.75 -25.45
CA TRP A 499 5.74 4.68 -25.54
C TRP A 499 7.14 5.05 -25.02
N VAL A 500 7.54 6.34 -25.06
CA VAL A 500 8.92 6.75 -24.71
C VAL A 500 9.24 6.36 -23.27
N ASP A 501 8.26 6.51 -22.39
CA ASP A 501 8.40 6.20 -20.99
C ASP A 501 8.45 4.68 -20.75
N ASN A 502 7.72 3.87 -21.54
CA ASN A 502 7.66 2.40 -21.42
C ASN A 502 9.01 1.72 -21.60
N TYR A 503 9.99 2.42 -22.18
CA TYR A 503 11.29 1.88 -22.52
C TYR A 503 12.42 2.81 -22.05
N ARG A 504 12.23 3.54 -20.95
CA ARG A 504 13.27 4.43 -20.38
C ARG A 504 14.41 3.67 -19.67
N THR A 505 14.06 2.74 -18.79
CA THR A 505 14.99 1.85 -18.07
C THR A 505 14.71 0.40 -18.43
N LEU A 506 15.69 -0.49 -18.19
CA LEU A 506 15.55 -1.90 -18.54
C LEU A 506 14.45 -2.61 -17.74
N GLU A 507 14.24 -2.26 -16.47
CA GLU A 507 13.18 -2.87 -15.65
C GLU A 507 11.77 -2.65 -16.21
N HIS A 508 11.56 -1.59 -17.01
CA HIS A 508 10.27 -1.29 -17.63
C HIS A 508 9.88 -2.31 -18.71
N PHE A 509 10.84 -3.07 -19.25
CA PHE A 509 10.55 -4.05 -20.30
C PHE A 509 11.44 -5.30 -20.24
N MET A 510 12.15 -5.56 -19.14
CA MET A 510 12.88 -6.82 -19.01
C MET A 510 11.94 -8.01 -18.86
N SER A 511 12.39 -9.17 -19.33
CA SER A 511 11.71 -10.43 -19.07
C SER A 511 12.06 -10.90 -17.65
N LYS A 512 11.04 -11.10 -16.81
CA LYS A 512 11.18 -11.62 -15.43
C LYS A 512 10.84 -13.11 -15.32
N ASP A 513 9.98 -13.64 -16.19
CA ASP A 513 9.72 -15.08 -16.31
C ASP A 513 10.83 -15.71 -17.16
N LEU A 514 11.89 -16.17 -16.49
CA LEU A 514 13.09 -16.69 -17.12
C LEU A 514 13.13 -18.22 -17.05
N PHE A 515 13.54 -18.84 -18.14
CA PHE A 515 13.92 -20.25 -18.17
C PHE A 515 15.42 -20.33 -17.98
N THR A 516 15.86 -20.96 -16.89
CA THR A 516 17.28 -21.12 -16.53
C THR A 516 17.68 -22.59 -16.50
N VAL A 517 18.99 -22.84 -16.55
CA VAL A 517 19.60 -24.17 -16.39
C VAL A 517 20.71 -24.09 -15.35
N ARG A 518 21.16 -25.24 -14.86
CA ARG A 518 22.26 -25.37 -13.90
C ARG A 518 23.57 -25.76 -14.59
N PRO A 519 24.74 -25.49 -13.99
CA PRO A 519 26.03 -25.85 -14.56
C PRO A 519 26.18 -27.34 -14.92
N GLU A 520 25.58 -28.22 -14.13
CA GLU A 520 25.66 -29.68 -14.31
C GLU A 520 24.52 -30.25 -15.17
N ASP A 521 23.59 -29.42 -15.65
CA ASP A 521 22.53 -29.89 -16.55
C ASP A 521 23.11 -30.32 -17.90
N VAL A 522 22.40 -31.23 -18.57
CA VAL A 522 22.75 -31.68 -19.93
C VAL A 522 22.42 -30.61 -20.97
N ILE A 523 23.23 -30.51 -22.03
CA ILE A 523 23.02 -29.54 -23.10
C ILE A 523 21.66 -29.65 -23.80
N ASP A 524 21.08 -30.86 -23.85
CA ASP A 524 19.78 -31.12 -24.48
C ASP A 524 18.63 -30.39 -23.76
N LEU A 525 18.76 -30.13 -22.46
CA LEU A 525 17.79 -29.34 -21.71
C LEU A 525 17.80 -27.89 -22.21
N ALA A 526 18.97 -27.26 -22.31
CA ALA A 526 19.08 -25.89 -22.85
C ALA A 526 18.60 -25.80 -24.29
N ALA A 527 18.94 -26.77 -25.14
CA ALA A 527 18.46 -26.84 -26.53
C ALA A 527 16.92 -26.98 -26.59
N SER A 528 16.35 -27.83 -25.73
CA SER A 528 14.90 -28.04 -25.63
C SER A 528 14.18 -26.78 -25.14
N LEU A 529 14.71 -26.10 -24.12
CA LEU A 529 14.16 -24.83 -23.63
C LEU A 529 14.18 -23.75 -24.72
N MET A 530 15.29 -23.61 -25.45
CA MET A 530 15.39 -22.67 -26.58
C MET A 530 14.34 -22.96 -27.65
N ASN A 531 14.09 -24.23 -27.96
CA ASN A 531 13.08 -24.64 -28.94
C ASN A 531 11.64 -24.42 -28.43
N TRP A 532 11.31 -24.92 -27.23
CA TRP A 532 9.97 -24.87 -26.64
C TRP A 532 9.51 -23.46 -26.30
N LYS A 533 10.44 -22.59 -25.89
CA LYS A 533 10.14 -21.22 -25.45
C LYS A 533 10.53 -20.16 -26.48
N HIS A 534 11.05 -20.58 -27.62
CA HIS A 534 11.50 -19.70 -28.71
C HIS A 534 12.51 -18.64 -28.24
N ILE A 535 13.39 -19.01 -27.31
CA ILE A 535 14.45 -18.15 -26.76
C ILE A 535 15.81 -18.50 -27.36
N ARG A 536 16.71 -17.51 -27.43
CA ARG A 536 18.07 -17.68 -28.00
C ARG A 536 19.19 -17.72 -26.99
N HIS A 537 18.89 -17.33 -25.75
CA HIS A 537 19.83 -17.26 -24.65
C HIS A 537 19.14 -17.85 -23.43
N VAL A 538 19.88 -18.66 -22.67
CA VAL A 538 19.43 -19.31 -21.44
C VAL A 538 20.44 -18.94 -20.36
N PRO A 539 20.04 -18.19 -19.32
CA PRO A 539 20.88 -17.93 -18.16
C PRO A 539 21.19 -19.23 -17.41
N VAL A 540 22.39 -19.29 -16.82
CA VAL A 540 22.84 -20.41 -15.99
C VAL A 540 22.95 -19.93 -14.55
N GLU A 541 22.24 -20.60 -13.65
CA GLU A 541 22.18 -20.28 -12.23
C GLU A 541 22.76 -21.41 -11.37
N ASP A 542 23.45 -21.05 -10.29
CA ASP A 542 23.81 -22.03 -9.26
C ASP A 542 22.61 -22.39 -8.35
N ASP A 543 22.82 -23.30 -7.41
CA ASP A 543 21.79 -23.72 -6.45
C ASP A 543 21.32 -22.58 -5.52
N GLU A 544 22.10 -21.50 -5.42
CA GLU A 544 21.75 -20.30 -4.65
C GLU A 544 20.97 -19.29 -5.50
N GLY A 545 20.85 -19.48 -6.82
CA GLY A 545 20.21 -18.54 -7.75
C GLY A 545 21.11 -17.38 -8.17
N ASN A 546 22.44 -17.51 -8.01
CA ASN A 546 23.38 -16.55 -8.58
C ASN A 546 23.58 -16.85 -10.06
N LEU A 547 23.68 -15.79 -10.87
CA LEU A 547 24.00 -15.95 -12.29
C LEU A 547 25.48 -16.35 -12.43
N VAL A 548 25.74 -17.56 -12.89
CA VAL A 548 27.10 -18.11 -13.06
C VAL A 548 27.51 -18.29 -14.52
N GLY A 549 26.57 -18.18 -15.46
CA GLY A 549 26.87 -18.21 -16.88
C GLY A 549 25.68 -17.86 -17.77
N VAL A 550 25.91 -17.81 -19.08
CA VAL A 550 24.86 -17.75 -20.10
C VAL A 550 25.24 -18.68 -21.25
N VAL A 551 24.27 -19.46 -21.74
CA VAL A 551 24.39 -20.27 -22.95
C VAL A 551 23.53 -19.67 -24.06
N SER A 552 24.11 -19.45 -25.23
CA SER A 552 23.38 -19.03 -26.42
C SER A 552 23.21 -20.17 -27.42
N HIS A 553 22.25 -20.03 -28.33
CA HIS A 553 22.08 -20.97 -29.45
C HIS A 553 23.37 -21.09 -30.28
N ARG A 554 24.16 -20.01 -30.40
CA ARG A 554 25.46 -20.06 -31.09
C ARG A 554 26.44 -21.00 -30.39
N ASP A 555 26.46 -20.99 -29.06
CA ASP A 555 27.36 -21.85 -28.27
C ASP A 555 26.97 -23.34 -28.47
N LEU A 556 25.66 -23.65 -28.54
CA LEU A 556 25.18 -24.99 -28.89
C LEU A 556 25.62 -25.45 -30.28
N ILE A 557 25.55 -24.57 -31.29
CA ILE A 557 26.00 -24.88 -32.66
C ILE A 557 27.52 -25.11 -32.69
N GLU A 558 28.29 -24.28 -31.99
CA GLU A 558 29.74 -24.40 -31.93
C GLU A 558 30.17 -25.74 -31.33
N VAL A 559 29.46 -26.20 -30.30
CA VAL A 559 29.65 -27.53 -29.71
C VAL A 559 29.30 -28.63 -30.71
N LEU A 560 28.18 -28.53 -31.44
CA LEU A 560 27.82 -29.52 -32.47
C LEU A 560 28.88 -29.65 -33.58
N VAL A 561 29.53 -28.54 -33.95
CA VAL A 561 30.59 -28.53 -34.97
C VAL A 561 31.92 -29.07 -34.43
N LYS A 562 32.28 -28.76 -33.18
CA LYS A 562 33.57 -29.16 -32.59
C LYS A 562 33.58 -30.59 -32.02
N SER A 563 32.44 -31.10 -31.57
CA SER A 563 32.37 -32.31 -30.73
C SER A 563 32.33 -33.61 -31.51
N GLY A 564 33.05 -33.72 -32.62
CA GLY A 564 33.09 -34.92 -33.48
C GLY A 564 32.99 -36.22 -32.67
N PHE A 565 31.83 -36.87 -32.75
CA PHE A 565 31.48 -38.14 -32.10
C PHE A 565 31.59 -38.25 -30.55
N LYS A 566 31.58 -37.17 -29.76
CA LYS A 566 31.21 -37.31 -28.33
C LYS A 566 29.70 -37.60 -28.20
N SER A 567 29.31 -38.49 -27.29
CA SER A 567 27.89 -38.68 -26.97
C SER A 567 27.34 -37.37 -26.40
N LYS A 568 26.20 -36.90 -26.91
CA LYS A 568 25.55 -35.66 -26.42
C LYS A 568 25.24 -35.72 -24.92
N ASP A 569 25.04 -36.92 -24.40
CA ASP A 569 24.71 -37.20 -23.00
C ASP A 569 25.86 -36.91 -22.01
N GLU A 570 27.08 -36.65 -22.48
CA GLU A 570 28.26 -36.39 -21.62
C GLU A 570 28.63 -34.91 -21.50
N ILE A 571 28.05 -34.02 -22.31
CA ILE A 571 28.39 -32.59 -22.29
C ILE A 571 27.42 -31.86 -21.36
N VAL A 572 27.97 -31.22 -20.34
CA VAL A 572 27.22 -30.40 -19.38
C VAL A 572 27.32 -28.91 -19.70
N ILE A 573 26.35 -28.13 -19.22
CA ILE A 573 26.25 -26.69 -19.45
C ILE A 573 27.54 -25.94 -19.08
N LYS A 574 28.21 -26.30 -17.98
CA LYS A 574 29.43 -25.61 -17.51
C LYS A 574 30.60 -25.64 -18.50
N GLU A 575 30.63 -26.63 -19.40
CA GLU A 575 31.70 -26.76 -20.41
C GLU A 575 31.52 -25.77 -21.56
N ILE A 576 30.30 -25.24 -21.74
CA ILE A 576 29.92 -24.48 -22.93
C ILE A 576 29.42 -23.06 -22.57
N MET A 577 29.05 -22.83 -21.31
CA MET A 577 28.56 -21.54 -20.84
C MET A 577 29.66 -20.49 -20.87
N LYS A 578 29.27 -19.25 -21.15
CA LYS A 578 30.16 -18.09 -20.98
C LYS A 578 30.09 -17.60 -19.55
N THR A 579 31.26 -17.38 -18.95
CA THR A 579 31.42 -16.93 -17.56
C THR A 579 31.93 -15.49 -17.44
N ASP A 580 32.51 -14.92 -18.51
CA ASP A 580 32.79 -13.48 -18.61
C ASP A 580 31.49 -12.74 -18.95
N LEU A 581 30.69 -12.50 -17.92
CA LEU A 581 29.34 -11.97 -18.05
C LEU A 581 29.35 -10.44 -18.03
N VAL A 582 28.73 -9.86 -19.04
CA VAL A 582 28.37 -8.44 -19.03
C VAL A 582 26.96 -8.33 -18.45
N THR A 583 26.84 -7.78 -17.25
CA THR A 583 25.57 -7.60 -16.53
C THR A 583 25.31 -6.12 -16.25
N VAL A 584 24.05 -5.77 -16.04
CA VAL A 584 23.61 -4.40 -15.72
C VAL A 584 22.57 -4.41 -14.60
N GLY A 585 22.34 -3.27 -13.95
CA GLY A 585 21.28 -3.14 -12.94
C GLY A 585 19.91 -2.82 -13.56
N PRO A 586 18.80 -3.04 -12.82
CA PRO A 586 17.44 -2.82 -13.33
C PRO A 586 17.16 -1.37 -13.77
N GLY A 587 17.69 -0.38 -13.03
CA GLY A 587 17.56 1.05 -13.35
C GLY A 587 18.44 1.55 -14.51
N THR A 588 19.17 0.67 -15.20
CA THR A 588 20.04 1.06 -16.33
C THR A 588 19.20 1.65 -17.46
N HIS A 589 19.62 2.78 -18.03
CA HIS A 589 18.91 3.38 -19.16
C HIS A 589 19.02 2.52 -20.43
N THR A 590 17.93 2.47 -21.18
CA THR A 590 17.80 1.68 -22.41
C THR A 590 18.86 2.03 -23.45
N LEU A 591 19.22 3.31 -23.59
CA LEU A 591 20.25 3.76 -24.54
C LEU A 591 21.65 3.30 -24.13
N ASP A 592 21.97 3.38 -22.83
CA ASP A 592 23.26 2.92 -22.30
C ASP A 592 23.41 1.40 -22.48
N ALA A 593 22.32 0.65 -22.24
CA ALA A 593 22.27 -0.78 -22.47
C ALA A 593 22.46 -1.14 -23.95
N LEU A 594 21.81 -0.42 -24.87
CA LEU A 594 22.00 -0.60 -26.32
C LEU A 594 23.44 -0.31 -26.74
N GLU A 595 24.03 0.77 -26.25
CA GLU A 595 25.42 1.11 -26.54
C GLU A 595 26.38 0.04 -26.01
N LEU A 596 26.15 -0.44 -24.80
CA LEU A 596 26.91 -1.53 -24.20
C LEU A 596 26.82 -2.81 -25.04
N MET A 597 25.61 -3.22 -25.43
CA MET A 597 25.40 -4.40 -26.29
C MET A 597 26.13 -4.28 -27.63
N ARG A 598 26.06 -3.09 -28.25
CA ARG A 598 26.75 -2.82 -29.52
C ARG A 598 28.26 -2.84 -29.36
N LYS A 599 28.80 -2.18 -28.33
CA LYS A 599 30.25 -2.08 -28.08
C LYS A 599 30.86 -3.44 -27.73
N LYS A 600 30.14 -4.27 -26.99
CA LYS A 600 30.57 -5.61 -26.58
C LYS A 600 30.16 -6.71 -27.58
N ASN A 601 29.38 -6.37 -28.60
CA ASN A 601 28.83 -7.30 -29.60
C ASN A 601 28.11 -8.51 -28.98
N ILE A 602 27.22 -8.23 -28.02
CA ILE A 602 26.45 -9.25 -27.28
C ILE A 602 24.97 -9.18 -27.63
N GLY A 603 24.32 -10.35 -27.67
CA GLY A 603 22.90 -10.50 -28.05
C GLY A 603 21.90 -10.49 -26.88
N CYS A 604 22.39 -10.50 -25.64
CA CYS A 604 21.61 -10.41 -24.41
C CYS A 604 22.37 -9.67 -23.31
N LEU A 605 21.61 -9.11 -22.38
CA LEU A 605 22.07 -8.51 -21.13
C LEU A 605 21.26 -9.11 -19.97
N PRO A 606 21.89 -9.95 -19.15
CA PRO A 606 21.33 -10.32 -17.85
C PRO A 606 21.30 -9.09 -16.92
N ILE A 607 20.20 -8.95 -16.19
CA ILE A 607 19.98 -7.89 -15.23
C ILE A 607 20.12 -8.49 -13.84
N VAL A 608 21.12 -8.01 -13.10
CA VAL A 608 21.57 -8.63 -11.85
C VAL A 608 21.64 -7.58 -10.76
N GLU A 609 21.19 -7.94 -9.56
CA GLU A 609 21.34 -7.13 -8.35
C GLU A 609 21.88 -8.01 -7.22
N LYS A 610 22.95 -7.56 -6.55
CA LYS A 610 23.63 -8.31 -5.48
C LYS A 610 23.94 -9.78 -5.87
N GLY A 611 24.28 -10.02 -7.13
CA GLY A 611 24.60 -11.35 -7.67
C GLY A 611 23.39 -12.20 -8.11
N LYS A 612 22.15 -11.78 -7.79
CA LYS A 612 20.92 -12.48 -8.17
C LYS A 612 20.39 -12.02 -9.52
N LEU A 613 19.98 -12.96 -10.36
CA LEU A 613 19.36 -12.68 -11.65
C LEU A 613 17.93 -12.17 -11.44
N LEU A 614 17.66 -10.93 -11.83
CA LEU A 614 16.33 -10.31 -11.73
C LEU A 614 15.54 -10.38 -13.04
N GLY A 615 16.25 -10.41 -14.16
CA GLY A 615 15.64 -10.35 -15.47
C GLY A 615 16.65 -10.44 -16.59
N MET A 616 16.17 -10.44 -17.83
CA MET A 616 17.03 -10.41 -19.01
C MET A 616 16.40 -9.57 -20.12
N VAL A 617 17.25 -8.87 -20.86
CA VAL A 617 16.89 -8.18 -22.10
C VAL A 617 17.75 -8.71 -23.24
N THR A 618 17.15 -8.93 -24.39
CA THR A 618 17.80 -9.47 -25.58
C THR A 618 17.68 -8.51 -26.76
N ALA A 619 18.47 -8.75 -27.80
CA ALA A 619 18.34 -8.03 -29.07
C ALA A 619 16.92 -8.15 -29.66
N HIS A 620 16.19 -9.24 -29.39
CA HIS A 620 14.80 -9.40 -29.81
C HIS A 620 13.87 -8.41 -29.11
N ASP A 621 14.09 -8.17 -27.81
CA ASP A 621 13.33 -7.20 -27.05
C ASP A 621 13.51 -5.81 -27.65
N PHE A 622 14.76 -5.39 -27.89
CA PHE A 622 15.05 -4.12 -28.55
C PHE A 622 14.50 -4.02 -29.97
N LEU A 623 14.50 -5.11 -30.74
CA LEU A 623 13.87 -5.16 -32.06
C LEU A 623 12.36 -4.97 -31.98
N THR A 624 11.72 -5.63 -31.01
CA THR A 624 10.27 -5.50 -30.76
C THR A 624 9.92 -4.07 -30.38
N VAL A 625 10.72 -3.46 -29.48
CA VAL A 625 10.59 -2.05 -29.13
C VAL A 625 10.76 -1.20 -30.38
N SER A 626 11.87 -1.32 -31.10
CA SER A 626 12.19 -0.51 -32.29
C SER A 626 11.17 -0.63 -33.42
N ALA A 627 10.63 -1.83 -33.65
CA ALA A 627 9.59 -2.06 -34.65
C ALA A 627 8.31 -1.28 -34.32
N ARG A 628 7.87 -1.31 -33.05
CA ARG A 628 6.75 -0.48 -32.59
C ARG A 628 7.03 1.00 -32.79
N LEU A 629 8.25 1.47 -32.47
CA LEU A 629 8.64 2.87 -32.65
C LEU A 629 8.58 3.31 -34.11
N LEU A 630 9.03 2.44 -35.02
CA LEU A 630 8.99 2.70 -36.45
C LEU A 630 7.55 2.74 -36.96
N GLU A 631 6.72 1.75 -36.60
CA GLU A 631 5.32 1.68 -37.02
C GLU A 631 4.54 2.92 -36.59
N GLU A 632 4.67 3.37 -35.34
CA GLU A 632 4.01 4.56 -34.83
C GLU A 632 4.47 5.83 -35.56
N ARG A 633 5.79 6.05 -35.71
CA ARG A 633 6.28 7.26 -36.42
C ARG A 633 5.85 7.29 -37.88
N LEU A 634 5.74 6.13 -38.52
CA LEU A 634 5.22 6.02 -39.88
C LEU A 634 3.71 6.33 -39.92
N ARG A 635 2.92 5.83 -38.96
CA ARG A 635 1.48 6.14 -38.84
C ARG A 635 1.22 7.63 -38.55
N ASP A 636 1.95 8.23 -37.61
CA ASP A 636 1.87 9.67 -37.32
C ASP A 636 2.19 10.52 -38.55
N SER A 637 3.18 10.09 -39.34
CA SER A 637 3.53 10.74 -40.60
C SER A 637 2.40 10.60 -41.63
N GLU A 638 1.79 9.41 -41.75
CA GLU A 638 0.67 9.16 -42.67
C GLU A 638 -0.60 9.93 -42.28
N GLU A 639 -0.92 10.04 -40.99
CA GLU A 639 -2.05 10.82 -40.50
C GLU A 639 -1.84 12.32 -40.73
N ARG A 640 -0.62 12.83 -40.52
CA ARG A 640 -0.26 14.22 -40.87
C ARG A 640 -0.35 14.49 -42.37
N LEU A 641 -0.02 13.50 -43.21
CA LEU A 641 -0.15 13.61 -44.67
C LEU A 641 -1.62 13.56 -45.12
N LYS A 642 -2.45 12.70 -44.52
CA LYS A 642 -3.90 12.61 -44.79
C LYS A 642 -4.65 13.84 -44.30
N GLY A 643 -4.31 14.40 -43.14
CA GLY A 643 -4.89 15.65 -42.61
C GLY A 643 -4.60 16.87 -43.49
N LYS A 644 -3.44 16.91 -44.16
CA LYS A 644 -3.09 17.95 -45.14
C LYS A 644 -3.81 17.81 -46.48
N GLN A 645 -4.24 16.61 -46.86
CA GLN A 645 -5.03 16.37 -48.09
C GLN A 645 -6.53 16.61 -47.90
N ALA A 646 -7.05 16.53 -46.67
CA ALA A 646 -8.45 16.84 -46.35
C ALA A 646 -8.73 18.34 -46.15
N SER A 647 -7.68 19.16 -46.08
CA SER A 647 -7.72 20.63 -45.92
C SER A 647 -7.28 21.40 -47.18
N SER A 648 -7.05 20.68 -48.28
CA SER A 648 -6.85 21.19 -49.64
C SER A 648 -8.03 20.79 -50.51
#